data_AF-A0A5S5BPQ4-F1
#
_entry.id   AF-A0A5S5BPQ4-F1
#
_cell.length_a   1.000
_cell.length_b   1.000
_cell.length_c   1.000
_cell.angle_alpha   90.00
_cell.angle_beta   90.00
_cell.angle_gamma   90.00
#
_symmetry.space_group_name_H-M   'P 1'
#
loop_
_entity.id
_entity.type
_entity.pdbx_description
1 polymer ?
#
loop_
_entity_poly.entity_id
_entity_poly.type
_entity_poly.pdbx_seq_one_letter_code
_entity_poly.pdbx_strand_id
1 'polypeptide(L)'
;MNAITEEFIVDADVCYRQAEQQAARYFAVLEQKARGKAYASALTADIQLWKKNHLRRSWLSRLTGGKAGAGAGGYHRHLQWLKHTGKLDDYLDRSVSYIYMRDLGRAIDQPETKTRIEKLVAKLRERLFPDTTSGQGEQTELFSTEEIYRWGRKEGVEPAVIWMFEKLKNVSVNLPEGLNAEHAQRKLMKIILGVVLHALEEMPDDCPPAERARKLEAAIRLGYSYGLTYPFIDDLLDANVLSAQEKQTFSRMITSALVTGAVPELGVWEGNNKAMVAYVHAELREAFECMERYQRPATRLHFLQQAYVFFHSQEIDRDKALSHAAYTNEELYIPVILKSASSRLVARSVIDAPADEGFESRTFYYGIYNQLADDFADMFDDLKDGAVTPYTYYLTYRDRRPDLINPFELYWTVIAHLLHEVYRSDAKAREVILNRAINGLKRCKARVGVAKYNEIMGIFASGDPAFNRLVQRMVDRADDVDFFDKLLRDQVVANLKNERDTREQFAETVRTARTQINDSLRLAGRDGMPPSGEMLIDAANYSLDGSGKRLRPILTWVMGVQEYGLSADALVPLLRSLEYMHTASLIFDDLPSQDNAPTRRGRSTLHQVHDSATAELTGLLLIQRATQEQASLQGFDPSSVLAMIKYSAQKAEELCMGQAMDLRTKGEALTLEQLNTQCFYKTGLAFEAALVMPAIIAQASEREIEMLKVFAYHAGIAFQIKDDLLDVDGDAALLGKPVGQDAGNNTATFVSILGREGAKKAMWDHYCLALEALRRRERPAAFLKQVLEYMINRDR
;
A
#
# COMPACT_ATOMS: atom_id res chain seq x y z
N MET A 1 18.52 -27.05 -26.02
CA MET A 1 18.49 -28.48 -26.35
C MET A 1 18.80 -29.26 -25.07
N ASN A 2 17.73 -29.82 -24.50
CA ASN A 2 17.62 -30.95 -23.57
C ASN A 2 18.71 -31.20 -22.51
N ALA A 3 18.51 -30.55 -21.37
CA ALA A 3 18.55 -31.21 -20.06
C ALA A 3 17.48 -30.54 -19.18
N ILE A 4 16.20 -30.78 -19.50
CA ILE A 4 15.13 -30.52 -18.53
C ILE A 4 15.39 -31.55 -17.42
N THR A 5 15.80 -31.08 -16.26
CA THR A 5 16.02 -31.88 -15.06
C THR A 5 14.77 -32.72 -14.78
N GLU A 6 14.85 -34.03 -15.03
CA GLU A 6 13.84 -35.03 -14.65
C GLU A 6 13.57 -35.07 -13.13
N GLU A 7 14.33 -34.34 -12.32
CA GLU A 7 14.28 -34.36 -10.85
C GLU A 7 13.08 -33.63 -10.20
N PHE A 8 12.26 -32.85 -10.93
CA PHE A 8 11.18 -32.05 -10.33
C PHE A 8 9.82 -32.13 -11.03
N ILE A 9 9.51 -33.20 -11.76
CA ILE A 9 8.15 -33.38 -12.30
C ILE A 9 7.23 -33.74 -11.14
N VAL A 10 6.32 -32.83 -10.78
CA VAL A 10 5.24 -33.14 -9.84
C VAL A 10 4.32 -34.15 -10.52
N ASP A 11 4.16 -35.33 -9.92
CA ASP A 11 3.07 -36.23 -10.28
C ASP A 11 1.76 -35.62 -9.77
N ALA A 12 1.25 -34.69 -10.58
CA ALA A 12 0.14 -33.81 -10.23
C ALA A 12 -1.12 -34.60 -9.90
N ASP A 13 -1.35 -35.69 -10.65
CA ASP A 13 -2.45 -36.61 -10.44
C ASP A 13 -2.32 -37.37 -9.12
N VAL A 14 -1.13 -37.91 -8.80
CA VAL A 14 -0.92 -38.59 -7.51
C VAL A 14 -1.03 -37.61 -6.35
N CYS A 15 -0.42 -36.43 -6.47
CA CYS A 15 -0.43 -35.40 -5.43
C CYS A 15 -1.86 -34.94 -5.11
N TYR A 16 -2.63 -34.60 -6.14
CA TYR A 16 -4.01 -34.16 -5.94
C TYR A 16 -4.89 -35.28 -5.39
N ARG A 17 -4.77 -36.52 -5.90
CA ARG A 17 -5.52 -37.67 -5.36
C ARG A 17 -5.23 -37.93 -3.89
N GLN A 18 -3.98 -37.76 -3.44
CA GLN A 18 -3.64 -37.92 -2.03
C GLN A 18 -4.29 -36.85 -1.16
N ALA A 19 -4.22 -35.59 -1.60
CA ALA A 19 -4.86 -34.47 -0.90
C ALA A 19 -6.39 -34.64 -0.86
N GLU A 20 -6.98 -35.02 -2.00
CA GLU A 20 -8.41 -35.32 -2.15
C GLU A 20 -8.85 -36.44 -1.21
N GLN A 21 -8.10 -37.54 -1.12
CA GLN A 21 -8.40 -38.63 -0.18
C GLN A 21 -8.34 -38.17 1.29
N GLN A 22 -7.38 -37.31 1.64
CA GLN A 22 -7.30 -36.74 2.99
C GLN A 22 -8.51 -35.85 3.29
N ALA A 23 -8.88 -34.97 2.35
CA ALA A 23 -10.05 -34.10 2.45
C ALA A 23 -11.35 -34.91 2.50
N ALA A 24 -11.49 -35.98 1.71
CA ALA A 24 -12.64 -36.89 1.71
C ALA A 24 -12.79 -37.59 3.07
N ARG A 25 -11.69 -38.11 3.65
CA ARG A 25 -11.72 -38.71 5.00
C ARG A 25 -12.15 -37.69 6.06
N TYR A 26 -11.62 -36.48 5.99
CA TYR A 26 -12.00 -35.42 6.91
C TYR A 26 -13.47 -35.04 6.75
N PHE A 27 -13.93 -34.85 5.51
CA PHE A 27 -15.31 -34.53 5.19
C PHE A 27 -16.27 -35.61 5.67
N ALA A 28 -15.94 -36.89 5.49
CA ALA A 28 -16.77 -38.01 5.98
C ALA A 28 -16.95 -37.97 7.51
N VAL A 29 -15.88 -37.63 8.26
CA VAL A 29 -15.97 -37.44 9.72
C VAL A 29 -16.89 -36.26 10.06
N LEU A 30 -16.75 -35.14 9.37
CA LEU A 30 -17.60 -33.97 9.58
C LEU A 30 -19.06 -34.25 9.21
N GLU A 31 -19.30 -34.92 8.09
CA GLU A 31 -20.64 -35.29 7.61
C GLU A 31 -21.35 -36.19 8.63
N GLN A 32 -20.67 -37.23 9.12
CA GLN A 32 -21.22 -38.11 10.15
C GLN A 32 -21.58 -37.34 11.43
N LYS A 33 -20.67 -36.46 11.90
CA LYS A 33 -20.89 -35.64 13.10
C LYS A 33 -22.03 -34.62 12.90
N ALA A 34 -22.15 -34.04 11.70
CA ALA A 34 -23.20 -33.08 11.35
C ALA A 34 -24.58 -33.77 11.28
N ARG A 35 -24.68 -34.90 10.57
CA ARG A 35 -25.93 -35.71 10.51
C ARG A 35 -26.38 -36.18 11.90
N GLY A 36 -25.43 -36.56 12.76
CA GLY A 36 -25.70 -36.94 14.15
C GLY A 36 -25.94 -35.77 15.10
N LYS A 37 -25.77 -34.52 14.65
CA LYS A 37 -25.89 -33.28 15.45
C LYS A 37 -25.05 -33.27 16.74
N ALA A 38 -23.96 -34.03 16.76
CA ALA A 38 -23.10 -34.16 17.93
C ALA A 38 -22.45 -32.82 18.34
N TYR A 39 -22.30 -31.90 17.39
CA TYR A 39 -21.80 -30.55 17.62
C TYR A 39 -22.67 -29.74 18.58
N ALA A 40 -23.99 -29.96 18.58
CA ALA A 40 -24.93 -29.10 19.31
C ALA A 40 -24.81 -29.28 20.83
N SER A 41 -24.71 -30.52 21.31
CA SER A 41 -24.54 -30.81 22.74
C SER A 41 -23.15 -30.38 23.23
N ALA A 42 -22.10 -30.70 22.45
CA ALA A 42 -20.72 -30.34 22.75
C ALA A 42 -20.54 -28.80 22.85
N LEU A 43 -20.94 -28.07 21.81
CA LEU A 43 -20.83 -26.62 21.79
C LEU A 43 -21.79 -25.91 22.74
N THR A 44 -22.91 -26.55 23.10
CA THR A 44 -23.75 -26.02 24.19
C THR A 44 -22.92 -25.94 25.47
N ALA A 45 -22.18 -26.99 25.83
CA ALA A 45 -21.33 -26.97 27.02
C ALA A 45 -20.24 -25.88 26.92
N ASP A 46 -19.59 -25.75 25.76
CA ASP A 46 -18.56 -24.72 25.54
C ASP A 46 -19.10 -23.30 25.62
N ILE A 47 -20.25 -23.02 24.98
CA ILE A 47 -20.89 -21.71 25.05
C ILE A 47 -21.33 -21.40 26.49
N GLN A 48 -21.74 -22.39 27.28
CA GLN A 48 -22.09 -22.17 28.69
C GLN A 48 -20.87 -21.78 29.54
N LEU A 49 -19.68 -22.29 29.20
CA LEU A 49 -18.43 -21.90 29.84
C LEU A 49 -17.97 -20.53 29.36
N TRP A 50 -17.92 -20.32 28.05
CA TRP A 50 -17.50 -19.09 27.40
C TRP A 50 -18.36 -17.87 27.81
N LYS A 51 -19.69 -18.01 27.80
CA LYS A 51 -20.60 -16.88 28.06
C LYS A 51 -20.44 -16.25 29.45
N LYS A 52 -19.82 -16.95 30.42
CA LYS A 52 -19.59 -16.42 31.78
C LYS A 52 -18.75 -15.15 31.74
N ASN A 53 -17.86 -15.03 30.76
CA ASN A 53 -16.97 -13.87 30.59
C ASN A 53 -17.59 -12.75 29.72
N HIS A 54 -18.59 -13.07 28.88
CA HIS A 54 -19.16 -12.15 27.89
C HIS A 54 -20.57 -11.63 28.23
N LEU A 55 -21.24 -12.19 29.23
CA LEU A 55 -22.55 -11.74 29.70
C LEU A 55 -22.38 -11.03 31.04
N ARG A 56 -21.98 -9.75 31.05
CA ARG A 56 -21.90 -8.96 32.30
C ARG A 56 -23.29 -8.44 32.72
N ARG A 57 -23.54 -8.44 34.04
CA ARG A 57 -24.73 -7.90 34.74
C ARG A 57 -24.73 -6.35 34.86
N SER A 58 -24.08 -5.61 33.97
CA SER A 58 -23.91 -4.16 34.16
C SER A 58 -24.95 -3.33 33.41
N TRP A 59 -25.79 -2.63 34.17
CA TRP A 59 -26.79 -1.65 33.74
C TRP A 59 -26.20 -0.44 33.00
N LEU A 60 -24.88 -0.28 33.01
CA LEU A 60 -24.16 0.85 32.41
C LEU A 60 -23.83 0.64 30.91
N SER A 61 -23.91 -0.57 30.35
CA SER A 61 -23.59 -0.81 28.92
C SER A 61 -24.68 -0.32 27.96
N ARG A 62 -25.88 0.01 28.46
CA ARG A 62 -26.98 0.56 27.67
C ARG A 62 -26.83 2.05 27.32
N LEU A 63 -25.89 2.76 27.94
CA LEU A 63 -25.71 4.21 27.73
C LEU A 63 -24.69 4.58 26.64
N THR A 64 -23.97 3.62 26.05
CA THR A 64 -22.88 3.92 25.10
C THR A 64 -23.03 3.24 23.75
N GLY A 65 -24.25 2.97 23.30
CA GLY A 65 -24.58 2.50 21.95
C GLY A 65 -24.37 3.55 20.84
N GLY A 66 -23.36 4.40 20.96
CA GLY A 66 -22.92 5.31 19.90
C GLY A 66 -21.84 4.63 19.08
N LYS A 67 -22.24 4.08 17.91
CA LYS A 67 -21.33 3.54 16.88
C LYS A 67 -20.11 4.45 16.72
N ALA A 68 -18.91 3.91 16.94
CA ALA A 68 -17.72 4.50 16.34
C ALA A 68 -17.91 4.43 14.81
N GLY A 69 -18.04 5.60 14.18
CA GLY A 69 -18.14 5.70 12.72
C GLY A 69 -16.89 5.14 12.03
N ALA A 70 -17.05 4.74 10.77
CA ALA A 70 -16.00 4.18 9.91
C ALA A 70 -14.97 5.24 9.45
N GLY A 71 -14.34 5.94 10.39
CA GLY A 71 -13.29 6.93 10.13
C GLY A 71 -12.25 6.98 11.25
N ALA A 72 -11.09 7.60 10.97
CA ALA A 72 -9.93 7.66 11.88
C ALA A 72 -10.29 8.16 13.30
N GLY A 73 -11.22 9.11 13.42
CA GLY A 73 -11.69 9.64 14.71
C GLY A 73 -12.59 8.69 15.53
N GLY A 74 -13.21 7.69 14.89
CA GLY A 74 -14.02 6.67 15.57
C GLY A 74 -13.15 5.59 16.23
N TYR A 75 -12.06 5.23 15.57
CA TYR A 75 -11.08 4.25 16.02
C TYR A 75 -10.40 4.63 17.34
N HIS A 76 -9.81 5.83 17.41
CA HIS A 76 -9.09 6.27 18.59
C HIS A 76 -10.02 6.38 19.81
N ARG A 77 -11.26 6.86 19.59
CA ARG A 77 -12.29 6.92 20.62
C ARG A 77 -12.63 5.53 21.16
N HIS A 78 -12.71 4.53 20.29
CA HIS A 78 -12.96 3.15 20.69
C HIS A 78 -11.80 2.56 21.49
N LEU A 79 -10.55 2.75 21.05
CA LEU A 79 -9.37 2.29 21.79
C LEU A 79 -9.22 3.03 23.14
N GLN A 80 -9.44 4.34 23.18
CA GLN A 80 -9.43 5.10 24.44
C GLN A 80 -10.50 4.60 25.40
N TRP A 81 -11.70 4.28 24.90
CA TRP A 81 -12.75 3.68 25.69
C TRP A 81 -12.35 2.29 26.21
N LEU A 82 -11.74 1.44 25.38
CA LEU A 82 -11.21 0.14 25.81
C LEU A 82 -10.13 0.30 26.90
N LYS A 83 -9.23 1.28 26.75
CA LYS A 83 -8.21 1.61 27.77
C LYS A 83 -8.87 2.07 29.06
N HIS A 84 -9.81 3.02 28.99
CA HIS A 84 -10.51 3.58 30.15
C HIS A 84 -11.34 2.53 30.90
N THR A 85 -11.90 1.55 30.17
CA THR A 85 -12.72 0.48 30.74
C THR A 85 -11.91 -0.74 31.18
N GLY A 86 -10.58 -0.72 31.02
CA GLY A 86 -9.68 -1.82 31.40
C GLY A 86 -9.80 -3.05 30.49
N LYS A 87 -10.34 -2.89 29.28
CA LYS A 87 -10.62 -3.97 28.32
C LYS A 87 -9.60 -4.08 27.18
N LEU A 88 -8.65 -3.13 27.10
CA LEU A 88 -7.69 -3.06 26.01
C LEU A 88 -6.79 -4.30 25.92
N ASP A 89 -6.29 -4.77 27.06
CA ASP A 89 -5.35 -5.91 27.07
C ASP A 89 -6.03 -7.19 26.59
N ASP A 90 -7.23 -7.51 27.09
CA ASP A 90 -8.04 -8.65 26.62
C ASP A 90 -8.37 -8.54 25.13
N TYR A 91 -8.67 -7.33 24.65
CA TYR A 91 -8.97 -7.05 23.25
C TYR A 91 -7.77 -7.30 22.33
N LEU A 92 -6.59 -6.80 22.71
CA LEU A 92 -5.34 -7.00 21.97
C LEU A 92 -4.90 -8.46 22.04
N ASP A 93 -4.94 -9.08 23.21
CA ASP A 93 -4.52 -10.46 23.45
C ASP A 93 -5.37 -11.46 22.67
N ARG A 94 -6.70 -11.30 22.64
CA ARG A 94 -7.56 -12.09 21.75
C ARG A 94 -7.17 -11.95 20.28
N SER A 95 -6.85 -10.72 19.86
CA SER A 95 -6.55 -10.42 18.47
C SER A 95 -5.23 -11.02 18.02
N VAL A 96 -4.20 -10.90 18.86
CA VAL A 96 -2.90 -11.52 18.64
C VAL A 96 -3.02 -13.05 18.69
N SER A 97 -3.71 -13.61 19.68
CA SER A 97 -3.96 -15.06 19.78
C SER A 97 -4.61 -15.60 18.50
N TYR A 98 -5.57 -14.88 17.93
CA TYR A 98 -6.21 -15.28 16.67
C TYR A 98 -5.26 -15.28 15.48
N ILE A 99 -4.37 -14.29 15.37
CA ILE A 99 -3.33 -14.28 14.32
C ILE A 99 -2.40 -15.48 14.49
N TYR A 100 -1.98 -15.80 15.71
CA TYR A 100 -1.14 -16.96 15.99
C TYR A 100 -1.81 -18.29 15.63
N MET A 101 -3.10 -18.45 15.98
CA MET A 101 -3.85 -19.66 15.63
C MET A 101 -4.11 -19.76 14.12
N ARG A 102 -4.61 -18.68 13.50
CA ARG A 102 -5.11 -18.69 12.13
C ARG A 102 -4.01 -18.59 11.09
N ASP A 103 -3.13 -17.61 11.25
CA ASP A 103 -2.13 -17.26 10.25
C ASP A 103 -0.84 -18.05 10.50
N LEU A 104 -0.40 -18.13 11.75
CA LEU A 104 0.84 -18.83 12.11
C LEU A 104 0.66 -20.32 12.40
N GLY A 105 -0.57 -20.81 12.52
CA GLY A 105 -0.89 -22.22 12.83
C GLY A 105 -0.29 -22.71 14.16
N ARG A 106 -0.01 -21.81 15.10
CA ARG A 106 0.62 -22.12 16.38
C ARG A 106 -0.38 -22.68 17.39
N ALA A 107 0.11 -23.57 18.23
CA ALA A 107 -0.60 -24.09 19.38
C ALA A 107 -0.47 -23.06 20.53
N ILE A 108 -1.55 -22.33 20.81
CA ILE A 108 -1.56 -21.20 21.75
C ILE A 108 -1.51 -21.59 23.23
N ASP A 109 -1.64 -22.88 23.52
CA ASP A 109 -1.44 -23.50 24.82
C ASP A 109 0.05 -23.72 25.16
N GLN A 110 0.94 -23.63 24.16
CA GLN A 110 2.38 -23.79 24.37
C GLN A 110 2.96 -22.59 25.14
N PRO A 111 3.78 -22.81 26.18
CA PRO A 111 4.35 -21.73 26.99
C PRO A 111 5.09 -20.66 26.18
N GLU A 112 5.89 -21.10 25.20
CA GLU A 112 6.65 -20.20 24.32
C GLU A 112 5.72 -19.30 23.49
N THR A 113 4.66 -19.88 22.90
CA THR A 113 3.67 -19.13 22.13
C THR A 113 2.96 -18.11 23.01
N LYS A 114 2.59 -18.50 24.24
CA LYS A 114 1.96 -17.60 25.21
C LYS A 114 2.86 -16.41 25.57
N THR A 115 4.13 -16.65 25.87
CA THR A 115 5.10 -15.58 26.16
C THR A 115 5.28 -14.62 24.98
N ARG A 116 5.26 -15.14 23.74
CA ARG A 116 5.35 -14.31 22.54
C ARG A 116 4.12 -13.45 22.31
N ILE A 117 2.92 -14.01 22.52
CA ILE A 117 1.66 -13.27 22.49
C ILE A 117 1.69 -12.12 23.51
N GLU A 118 2.07 -12.39 24.76
CA GLU A 118 2.16 -11.39 25.84
C GLU A 118 3.14 -10.26 25.49
N LYS A 119 4.35 -10.61 24.98
CA LYS A 119 5.34 -9.63 24.51
C LYS A 119 4.78 -8.75 23.38
N LEU A 120 4.06 -9.32 22.42
CA LEU A 120 3.52 -8.57 21.29
C LEU A 120 2.37 -7.65 21.72
N VAL A 121 1.49 -8.12 22.62
CA VAL A 121 0.41 -7.31 23.20
C VAL A 121 0.98 -6.10 23.94
N ALA A 122 2.04 -6.30 24.75
CA ALA A 122 2.71 -5.19 25.44
C ALA A 122 3.26 -4.15 24.47
N LYS A 123 3.97 -4.59 23.41
CA LYS A 123 4.50 -3.69 22.37
C LYS A 123 3.41 -2.93 21.62
N LEU A 124 2.30 -3.60 21.29
CA LEU A 124 1.16 -2.96 20.61
C LEU A 124 0.52 -1.91 21.52
N ARG A 125 0.36 -2.21 22.82
CA ARG A 125 -0.20 -1.27 23.80
C ARG A 125 0.66 0.00 23.92
N GLU A 126 1.97 -0.14 24.04
CA GLU A 126 2.92 0.99 24.09
C GLU A 126 2.85 1.86 22.84
N ARG A 127 2.73 1.24 21.65
CA ARG A 127 2.58 1.97 20.38
C ARG A 127 1.24 2.70 20.25
N LEU A 128 0.15 2.09 20.69
CA LEU A 128 -1.19 2.69 20.61
C LEU A 128 -1.37 3.84 21.61
N PHE A 129 -0.60 3.83 22.71
CA PHE A 129 -0.67 4.82 23.76
C PHE A 129 0.74 5.17 24.28
N PRO A 130 1.54 5.92 23.49
CA PRO A 130 2.84 6.38 23.94
C PRO A 130 2.70 7.32 25.16
N ASP A 131 3.66 7.27 26.08
CA ASP A 131 3.67 8.14 27.26
C ASP A 131 3.74 9.63 26.84
N THR A 132 2.88 10.43 27.45
CA THR A 132 2.52 11.82 27.08
C THR A 132 3.62 12.88 27.29
N THR A 133 4.89 12.50 27.32
CA THR A 133 6.03 13.44 27.47
C THR A 133 6.57 13.96 26.14
N SER A 134 6.17 13.40 25.00
CA SER A 134 6.44 13.96 23.67
C SER A 134 5.21 14.74 23.20
N GLY A 135 5.32 16.07 23.19
CA GLY A 135 4.24 16.97 22.82
C GLY A 135 3.74 16.77 21.39
N GLN A 136 2.47 17.17 21.20
CA GLN A 136 1.65 17.15 19.98
C GLN A 136 0.98 15.82 19.64
N GLY A 137 -0.33 15.77 19.92
CA GLY A 137 -1.24 14.68 19.60
C GLY A 137 -1.56 14.61 18.11
N GLU A 138 -0.55 14.32 17.30
CA GLU A 138 -0.74 13.83 15.93
C GLU A 138 -0.85 12.30 15.94
N GLN A 139 -1.82 11.82 15.18
CA GLN A 139 -2.20 10.41 15.12
C GLN A 139 -1.08 9.63 14.43
N THR A 140 -0.46 8.68 15.14
CA THR A 140 0.45 7.72 14.54
C THR A 140 -0.34 6.85 13.54
N GLU A 141 -0.26 7.20 12.26
CA GLU A 141 -0.83 6.41 11.16
C GLU A 141 -0.08 5.09 11.04
N LEU A 142 -0.56 4.07 11.78
CA LEU A 142 -0.09 2.70 11.68
C LEU A 142 -0.04 2.27 10.21
N PHE A 143 1.13 1.79 9.79
CA PHE A 143 1.41 1.31 8.43
C PHE A 143 1.50 2.41 7.36
N SER A 144 1.81 3.65 7.73
CA SER A 144 2.21 4.65 6.73
C SER A 144 3.54 4.25 6.05
N THR A 145 3.74 4.73 4.81
CA THR A 145 4.97 4.50 4.03
C THR A 145 6.23 4.88 4.81
N GLU A 146 6.17 5.96 5.58
CA GLU A 146 7.26 6.43 6.42
C GLU A 146 7.57 5.47 7.57
N GLU A 147 6.54 4.95 8.25
CA GLU A 147 6.74 3.98 9.33
C GLU A 147 7.37 2.68 8.82
N ILE A 148 6.91 2.20 7.67
CA ILE A 148 7.44 1.00 7.03
C ILE A 148 8.92 1.22 6.65
N TYR A 149 9.26 2.38 6.09
CA TYR A 149 10.66 2.73 5.79
C TYR A 149 11.52 2.84 7.05
N ARG A 150 11.06 3.53 8.09
CA ARG A 150 11.77 3.63 9.39
C ARG A 150 11.96 2.26 10.04
N TRP A 151 10.97 1.38 9.93
CA TRP A 151 11.10 0.00 10.38
C TRP A 151 12.15 -0.74 9.56
N GLY A 152 12.12 -0.61 8.22
CA GLY A 152 13.15 -1.15 7.34
C GLY A 152 14.55 -0.69 7.75
N ARG A 153 14.72 0.60 8.07
CA ARG A 153 15.98 1.18 8.56
C ARG A 153 16.43 0.62 9.89
N LYS A 154 15.50 0.44 10.82
CA LYS A 154 15.79 -0.16 12.12
C LYS A 154 16.24 -1.61 11.99
N GLU A 155 15.68 -2.34 11.04
CA GLU A 155 15.95 -3.77 10.83
C GLU A 155 17.07 -4.03 9.79
N GLY A 156 17.62 -2.99 9.15
CA GLY A 156 18.66 -3.10 8.13
C GLY A 156 18.18 -3.67 6.79
N VAL A 157 16.91 -3.44 6.43
CA VAL A 157 16.25 -3.95 5.21
C VAL A 157 15.66 -2.84 4.34
N GLU A 158 16.20 -1.62 4.44
CA GLU A 158 15.78 -0.47 3.61
C GLU A 158 15.74 -0.79 2.10
N PRO A 159 16.77 -1.44 1.51
CA PRO A 159 16.74 -1.77 0.08
C PRO A 159 15.54 -2.64 -0.31
N ALA A 160 15.20 -3.62 0.52
CA ALA A 160 14.06 -4.50 0.28
C ALA A 160 12.72 -3.77 0.41
N VAL A 161 12.60 -2.84 1.37
CA VAL A 161 11.41 -1.99 1.55
C VAL A 161 11.23 -1.04 0.37
N ILE A 162 12.31 -0.39 -0.09
CA ILE A 162 12.25 0.50 -1.25
C ILE A 162 11.86 -0.28 -2.51
N TRP A 163 12.51 -1.43 -2.74
CA TRP A 163 12.15 -2.34 -3.83
C TRP A 163 10.66 -2.74 -3.78
N MET A 164 10.15 -3.05 -2.58
CA MET A 164 8.75 -3.40 -2.40
C MET A 164 7.81 -2.24 -2.76
N PHE A 165 8.12 -0.99 -2.36
CA PHE A 165 7.32 0.16 -2.75
C PHE A 165 7.27 0.37 -4.26
N GLU A 166 8.41 0.25 -4.93
CA GLU A 166 8.50 0.35 -6.40
C GLU A 166 7.65 -0.75 -7.08
N LYS A 167 7.76 -1.99 -6.60
CA LYS A 167 6.97 -3.11 -7.11
C LYS A 167 5.46 -2.95 -6.88
N LEU A 168 5.04 -2.47 -5.71
CA LEU A 168 3.63 -2.18 -5.41
C LEU A 168 3.07 -1.03 -6.27
N LYS A 169 3.90 -0.02 -6.58
CA LYS A 169 3.55 1.05 -7.51
C LYS A 169 3.36 0.48 -8.93
N ASN A 170 4.30 -0.33 -9.41
CA ASN A 170 4.26 -0.90 -10.75
C ASN A 170 3.04 -1.80 -10.97
N VAL A 171 2.69 -2.64 -9.99
CA VAL A 171 1.45 -3.44 -10.05
C VAL A 171 0.24 -2.53 -10.20
N SER A 172 0.13 -1.48 -9.39
CA SER A 172 -1.02 -0.55 -9.42
C SER A 172 -1.18 0.15 -10.77
N VAL A 173 -0.08 0.57 -11.39
CA VAL A 173 -0.07 1.26 -12.69
C VAL A 173 -0.41 0.33 -13.86
N ASN A 174 -0.06 -0.96 -13.75
CA ASN A 174 -0.23 -1.94 -14.83
C ASN A 174 -1.41 -2.91 -14.64
N LEU A 175 -2.25 -2.68 -13.63
CA LEU A 175 -3.48 -3.46 -13.45
C LEU A 175 -4.48 -3.13 -14.57
N PRO A 176 -5.13 -4.15 -15.17
CA PRO A 176 -6.11 -3.94 -16.23
C PRO A 176 -7.35 -3.19 -15.75
N GLU A 177 -7.96 -2.44 -16.67
CA GLU A 177 -9.29 -1.87 -16.48
C GLU A 177 -10.30 -2.99 -16.14
N GLY A 178 -10.93 -2.88 -14.97
CA GLY A 178 -11.82 -3.91 -14.41
C GLY A 178 -11.31 -4.52 -13.10
N LEU A 179 -10.02 -4.41 -12.80
CA LEU A 179 -9.47 -4.77 -11.48
C LEU A 179 -9.29 -3.52 -10.59
N ASN A 180 -9.53 -3.68 -9.30
CA ASN A 180 -9.39 -2.59 -8.33
C ASN A 180 -7.97 -2.55 -7.77
N ALA A 181 -7.22 -1.49 -8.11
CA ALA A 181 -5.83 -1.32 -7.68
C ALA A 181 -5.65 -1.22 -6.15
N GLU A 182 -6.54 -0.53 -5.45
CA GLU A 182 -6.51 -0.43 -3.98
C GLU A 182 -6.73 -1.81 -3.34
N HIS A 183 -7.65 -2.59 -3.91
CA HIS A 183 -7.94 -3.95 -3.47
C HIS A 183 -6.71 -4.86 -3.62
N ALA A 184 -6.07 -4.81 -4.79
CA ALA A 184 -4.86 -5.56 -5.10
C ALA A 184 -3.69 -5.18 -4.17
N GLN A 185 -3.41 -3.88 -4.03
CA GLN A 185 -2.34 -3.39 -3.14
C GLN A 185 -2.58 -3.79 -1.69
N ARG A 186 -3.82 -3.70 -1.21
CA ARG A 186 -4.19 -4.13 0.15
C ARG A 186 -3.98 -5.63 0.36
N LYS A 187 -4.40 -6.46 -0.60
CA LYS A 187 -4.17 -7.92 -0.55
C LYS A 187 -2.67 -8.23 -0.52
N LEU A 188 -1.89 -7.61 -1.41
CA LEU A 188 -0.43 -7.77 -1.46
C LEU A 188 0.25 -7.37 -0.16
N MET A 189 -0.04 -6.18 0.37
CA MET A 189 0.55 -5.70 1.63
C MET A 189 0.23 -6.64 2.80
N LYS A 190 -1.01 -7.15 2.87
CA LYS A 190 -1.42 -8.12 3.89
C LYS A 190 -0.59 -9.40 3.81
N ILE A 191 -0.33 -9.91 2.61
CA ILE A 191 0.42 -11.16 2.42
C ILE A 191 1.90 -10.95 2.74
N ILE A 192 2.49 -9.84 2.28
CA ILE A 192 3.85 -9.45 2.63
C ILE A 192 4.01 -9.39 4.15
N LEU A 193 3.09 -8.71 4.84
CA LEU A 193 3.11 -8.63 6.30
C LEU A 193 2.95 -10.01 6.95
N GLY A 194 2.07 -10.86 6.43
CA GLY A 194 1.89 -12.23 6.92
C GLY A 194 3.18 -13.05 6.81
N VAL A 195 3.87 -12.98 5.67
CA VAL A 195 5.14 -13.67 5.44
C VAL A 195 6.26 -13.11 6.33
N VAL A 196 6.33 -11.78 6.50
CA VAL A 196 7.26 -11.13 7.44
C VAL A 196 6.98 -11.56 8.89
N LEU A 197 5.71 -11.69 9.28
CA LEU A 197 5.33 -12.18 10.61
C LEU A 197 5.76 -13.63 10.83
N HIS A 198 5.59 -14.50 9.84
CA HIS A 198 6.12 -15.87 9.92
C HIS A 198 7.64 -15.87 10.08
N ALA A 199 8.36 -15.07 9.29
CA ALA A 199 9.83 -15.00 9.40
C ALA A 199 10.26 -14.48 10.78
N LEU A 200 9.61 -13.44 11.31
CA LEU A 200 9.87 -12.92 12.65
C LEU A 200 9.60 -13.97 13.74
N GLU A 201 8.55 -14.77 13.58
CA GLU A 201 8.17 -15.80 14.54
C GLU A 201 9.17 -16.98 14.54
N GLU A 202 9.69 -17.38 13.39
CA GLU A 202 10.69 -18.47 13.33
C GLU A 202 12.10 -18.01 13.74
N MET A 203 12.33 -16.71 13.96
CA MET A 203 13.62 -16.21 14.42
C MET A 203 13.80 -16.40 15.94
N PRO A 204 14.98 -16.87 16.39
CA PRO A 204 15.36 -16.83 17.79
C PRO A 204 15.42 -15.40 18.34
N ASP A 205 15.16 -15.23 19.65
CA ASP A 205 15.21 -13.91 20.32
C ASP A 205 16.62 -13.28 20.27
N ASP A 206 17.67 -14.11 20.15
CA ASP A 206 19.09 -13.74 20.09
C ASP A 206 19.67 -13.74 18.66
N CYS A 207 18.82 -13.76 17.63
CA CYS A 207 19.25 -13.78 16.22
C CYS A 207 20.16 -12.57 15.90
N PRO A 208 21.39 -12.79 15.36
CA PRO A 208 22.30 -11.72 15.02
C PRO A 208 21.68 -10.70 14.04
N PRO A 209 21.96 -9.38 14.18
CA PRO A 209 21.33 -8.36 13.34
C PRO A 209 21.46 -8.60 11.83
N ALA A 210 22.63 -9.07 11.36
CA ALA A 210 22.85 -9.36 9.95
C ALA A 210 22.02 -10.56 9.44
N GLU A 211 21.87 -11.60 10.26
CA GLU A 211 21.04 -12.76 9.90
C GLU A 211 19.56 -12.38 9.92
N ARG A 212 19.15 -11.58 10.90
CA ARG A 212 17.80 -11.03 11.02
C ARG A 212 17.43 -10.19 9.79
N ALA A 213 18.30 -9.27 9.37
CA ALA A 213 18.12 -8.47 8.16
C ALA A 213 17.95 -9.35 6.92
N ARG A 214 18.84 -10.34 6.73
CA ARG A 214 18.77 -11.28 5.60
C ARG A 214 17.45 -12.05 5.55
N LYS A 215 16.96 -12.56 6.69
CA LYS A 215 15.68 -13.30 6.76
C LYS A 215 14.48 -12.39 6.49
N LEU A 216 14.52 -11.14 6.97
CA LEU A 216 13.47 -10.16 6.73
C LEU A 216 13.43 -9.70 5.28
N GLU A 217 14.58 -9.46 4.64
CA GLU A 217 14.66 -9.16 3.22
C GLU A 217 14.05 -10.30 2.39
N ALA A 218 14.43 -11.54 2.67
CA ALA A 218 13.87 -12.70 2.00
C ALA A 218 12.34 -12.75 2.17
N ALA A 219 11.85 -12.54 3.40
CA ALA A 219 10.41 -12.54 3.70
C ALA A 219 9.63 -11.45 2.95
N ILE A 220 10.19 -10.24 2.79
CA ILE A 220 9.56 -9.16 2.02
C ILE A 220 9.43 -9.57 0.55
N ARG A 221 10.51 -10.07 -0.05
CA ARG A 221 10.55 -10.46 -1.47
C ARG A 221 9.67 -11.67 -1.77
N LEU A 222 9.73 -12.67 -0.91
CA LEU A 222 8.90 -13.87 -0.98
C LEU A 222 7.42 -13.55 -0.76
N GLY A 223 7.11 -12.67 0.19
CA GLY A 223 5.76 -12.20 0.45
C GLY A 223 5.16 -11.46 -0.73
N TYR A 224 5.93 -10.63 -1.42
CA TYR A 224 5.51 -10.00 -2.67
C TYR A 224 5.29 -11.05 -3.77
N SER A 225 6.27 -11.92 -3.98
CA SER A 225 6.26 -12.93 -5.05
C SER A 225 5.07 -13.89 -4.93
N TYR A 226 4.84 -14.45 -3.74
CA TYR A 226 3.67 -15.26 -3.45
C TYR A 226 2.37 -14.44 -3.52
N GLY A 227 2.42 -13.20 -3.05
CA GLY A 227 1.26 -12.31 -3.03
C GLY A 227 0.68 -12.00 -4.40
N LEU A 228 1.49 -11.97 -5.46
CA LEU A 228 1.06 -11.70 -6.84
C LEU A 228 0.02 -12.71 -7.37
N THR A 229 -0.04 -13.90 -6.79
CA THR A 229 -1.06 -14.91 -7.11
C THR A 229 -2.48 -14.36 -6.96
N TYR A 230 -2.71 -13.38 -6.08
CA TYR A 230 -4.03 -12.77 -5.93
C TYR A 230 -4.40 -11.84 -7.09
N PRO A 231 -3.70 -10.71 -7.32
CA PRO A 231 -4.10 -9.78 -8.38
C PRO A 231 -3.93 -10.35 -9.80
N PHE A 232 -2.96 -11.24 -10.03
CA PHE A 232 -2.59 -11.68 -11.37
C PHE A 232 -2.93 -13.13 -11.70
N ILE A 233 -3.45 -13.90 -10.75
CA ILE A 233 -4.01 -15.24 -11.03
C ILE A 233 -5.48 -15.28 -10.60
N ASP A 234 -5.74 -15.15 -9.30
CA ASP A 234 -7.08 -15.26 -8.71
C ASP A 234 -8.05 -14.22 -9.26
N ASP A 235 -7.80 -12.93 -8.97
CA ASP A 235 -8.67 -11.82 -9.38
C ASP A 235 -8.74 -11.71 -10.92
N LEU A 236 -7.66 -12.02 -11.64
CA LEU A 236 -7.61 -11.93 -13.11
C LEU A 236 -8.43 -13.04 -13.79
N LEU A 237 -8.38 -14.27 -13.29
CA LEU A 237 -9.16 -15.39 -13.83
C LEU A 237 -10.63 -15.28 -13.45
N ASP A 238 -10.95 -14.68 -12.31
CA ASP A 238 -12.33 -14.46 -11.88
C ASP A 238 -12.97 -13.26 -12.58
N ALA A 239 -12.19 -12.23 -12.95
CA ALA A 239 -12.70 -11.07 -13.65
C ALA A 239 -13.07 -11.36 -15.12
N ASN A 240 -13.96 -10.53 -15.67
CA ASN A 240 -14.35 -10.55 -17.09
C ASN A 240 -13.37 -9.74 -17.97
N VAL A 241 -12.07 -9.85 -17.69
CA VAL A 241 -11.00 -9.15 -18.44
C VAL A 241 -10.46 -10.02 -19.58
N LEU A 242 -10.23 -11.30 -19.30
CA LEU A 242 -9.77 -12.29 -20.28
C LEU A 242 -10.97 -13.00 -20.93
N SER A 243 -10.90 -13.25 -22.23
CA SER A 243 -11.82 -14.14 -22.93
C SER A 243 -11.70 -15.59 -22.42
N ALA A 244 -12.71 -16.44 -22.68
CA ALA A 244 -12.67 -17.84 -22.23
C ALA A 244 -11.44 -18.61 -22.75
N GLN A 245 -11.02 -18.35 -24.00
CA GLN A 245 -9.83 -18.95 -24.60
C GLN A 245 -8.53 -18.43 -23.98
N GLU A 246 -8.48 -17.13 -23.65
CA GLU A 246 -7.35 -16.53 -22.92
C GLU A 246 -7.24 -17.10 -21.51
N LYS A 247 -8.35 -17.24 -20.77
CA LYS A 247 -8.39 -17.88 -19.45
C LYS A 247 -7.85 -19.31 -19.50
N GLN A 248 -8.33 -20.12 -20.44
CA GLN A 248 -7.85 -21.50 -20.61
C GLN A 248 -6.36 -21.58 -20.96
N THR A 249 -5.86 -20.64 -21.76
CA THR A 249 -4.43 -20.58 -22.10
C THR A 249 -3.59 -20.16 -20.90
N PHE A 250 -4.05 -19.16 -20.15
CA PHE A 250 -3.39 -18.69 -18.94
C PHE A 250 -3.37 -19.76 -17.83
N SER A 251 -4.49 -20.43 -17.56
CA SER A 251 -4.57 -21.54 -16.59
C SER A 251 -3.61 -22.67 -16.96
N ARG A 252 -3.54 -23.06 -18.25
CA ARG A 252 -2.58 -24.09 -18.70
C ARG A 252 -1.11 -23.69 -18.47
N MET A 253 -0.77 -22.41 -18.61
CA MET A 253 0.58 -21.92 -18.31
C MET A 253 0.91 -22.03 -16.83
N ILE A 254 -0.02 -21.66 -15.95
CA ILE A 254 0.14 -21.78 -14.50
C ILE A 254 0.29 -23.26 -14.11
N THR A 255 -0.60 -24.12 -14.60
CA THR A 255 -0.52 -25.57 -14.39
C THR A 255 0.83 -26.13 -14.86
N SER A 256 1.28 -25.75 -16.06
CA SER A 256 2.59 -26.18 -16.56
C SER A 256 3.72 -25.74 -15.62
N ALA A 257 3.73 -24.49 -15.17
CA ALA A 257 4.76 -23.98 -14.27
C ALA A 257 4.79 -24.73 -12.93
N LEU A 258 3.62 -25.08 -12.38
CA LEU A 258 3.51 -25.83 -11.13
C LEU A 258 3.94 -27.30 -11.28
N VAL A 259 3.69 -27.91 -12.44
CA VAL A 259 4.02 -29.32 -12.70
C VAL A 259 5.49 -29.51 -13.08
N THR A 260 6.01 -28.66 -13.96
CA THR A 260 7.39 -28.76 -14.46
C THR A 260 8.39 -28.02 -13.58
N GLY A 261 7.89 -27.19 -12.67
CA GLY A 261 8.71 -26.28 -11.88
C GLY A 261 9.41 -25.21 -12.72
N ALA A 262 8.91 -24.89 -13.92
CA ALA A 262 9.55 -23.90 -14.81
C ALA A 262 8.49 -23.08 -15.53
N VAL A 263 8.64 -21.76 -15.55
CA VAL A 263 7.68 -20.86 -16.19
C VAL A 263 7.77 -20.99 -17.72
N PRO A 264 6.70 -21.40 -18.42
CA PRO A 264 6.73 -21.53 -19.88
C PRO A 264 6.91 -20.17 -20.56
N GLU A 265 7.44 -20.17 -21.79
CA GLU A 265 7.46 -18.99 -22.65
C GLU A 265 6.04 -18.56 -23.02
N LEU A 266 5.79 -17.24 -23.10
CA LEU A 266 4.45 -16.71 -23.37
C LEU A 266 3.94 -17.08 -24.77
N GLY A 267 4.84 -17.23 -25.76
CA GLY A 267 4.47 -17.49 -27.14
C GLY A 267 3.74 -16.31 -27.81
N VAL A 268 2.98 -16.61 -28.87
CA VAL A 268 2.16 -15.60 -29.57
C VAL A 268 0.81 -15.47 -28.86
N TRP A 269 0.51 -14.26 -28.36
CA TRP A 269 -0.80 -13.91 -27.80
C TRP A 269 -1.62 -13.12 -28.81
N GLU A 270 -2.69 -13.71 -29.34
CA GLU A 270 -3.53 -13.12 -30.40
C GLU A 270 -4.69 -12.24 -29.86
N GLY A 271 -4.85 -12.15 -28.53
CA GLY A 271 -5.90 -11.35 -27.89
C GLY A 271 -5.57 -9.85 -27.75
N ASN A 272 -6.62 -9.04 -27.57
CA ASN A 272 -6.51 -7.59 -27.33
C ASN A 272 -5.73 -7.23 -26.05
N ASN A 273 -5.59 -8.19 -25.13
CA ASN A 273 -4.93 -8.02 -23.84
C ASN A 273 -3.40 -8.26 -23.86
N LYS A 274 -2.78 -8.39 -25.04
CA LYS A 274 -1.37 -8.79 -25.21
C LYS A 274 -0.37 -8.03 -24.34
N ALA A 275 -0.47 -6.70 -24.25
CA ALA A 275 0.48 -5.89 -23.47
C ALA A 275 0.37 -6.16 -21.96
N MET A 276 -0.87 -6.24 -21.45
CA MET A 276 -1.13 -6.56 -20.04
C MET A 276 -0.69 -7.99 -19.70
N VAL A 277 -1.02 -8.98 -20.56
CA VAL A 277 -0.59 -10.37 -20.35
C VAL A 277 0.93 -10.50 -20.37
N ALA A 278 1.62 -9.77 -21.25
CA ALA A 278 3.08 -9.75 -21.29
C ALA A 278 3.69 -9.19 -19.99
N TYR A 279 3.12 -8.12 -19.44
CA TYR A 279 3.55 -7.58 -18.15
C TYR A 279 3.30 -8.59 -17.01
N VAL A 280 2.08 -9.13 -16.92
CA VAL A 280 1.69 -10.11 -15.90
C VAL A 280 2.58 -11.34 -15.97
N HIS A 281 2.85 -11.87 -17.16
CA HIS A 281 3.73 -13.02 -17.36
C HIS A 281 5.16 -12.73 -16.90
N ALA A 282 5.72 -11.57 -17.27
CA ALA A 282 7.07 -11.18 -16.86
C ALA A 282 7.19 -11.04 -15.33
N GLU A 283 6.21 -10.39 -14.69
CA GLU A 283 6.19 -10.17 -13.24
C GLU A 283 5.99 -11.49 -12.47
N LEU A 284 5.10 -12.38 -12.93
CA LEU A 284 4.94 -13.72 -12.35
C LEU A 284 6.18 -14.60 -12.57
N ARG A 285 6.87 -14.47 -13.72
CA ARG A 285 8.13 -15.17 -13.96
C ARG A 285 9.21 -14.74 -12.97
N GLU A 286 9.41 -13.42 -12.82
CA GLU A 286 10.38 -12.89 -11.85
C GLU A 286 10.06 -13.35 -10.42
N ALA A 287 8.78 -13.34 -10.04
CA ALA A 287 8.33 -13.84 -8.75
C ALA A 287 8.61 -15.33 -8.55
N PHE A 288 8.37 -16.16 -9.58
CA PHE A 288 8.67 -17.59 -9.53
C PHE A 288 10.17 -17.83 -9.36
N GLU A 289 11.00 -17.19 -10.18
CA GLU A 289 12.47 -17.25 -10.07
C GLU A 289 12.99 -16.71 -8.73
N CYS A 290 12.35 -15.68 -8.17
CA CYS A 290 12.67 -15.17 -6.85
C CYS A 290 12.44 -16.24 -5.78
N MET A 291 11.30 -16.95 -5.82
CA MET A 291 11.04 -18.05 -4.89
C MET A 291 12.08 -19.17 -5.03
N GLU A 292 12.49 -19.51 -6.26
CA GLU A 292 13.53 -20.52 -6.50
C GLU A 292 14.87 -20.16 -5.84
N ARG A 293 15.25 -18.88 -5.83
CA ARG A 293 16.53 -18.43 -5.24
C ARG A 293 16.58 -18.57 -3.72
N TYR A 294 15.44 -18.47 -3.04
CA TYR A 294 15.36 -18.50 -1.58
C TYR A 294 14.98 -19.88 -1.02
N GLN A 295 14.39 -20.77 -1.83
CA GLN A 295 13.93 -22.08 -1.38
C GLN A 295 14.97 -23.19 -1.61
N ARG A 296 15.07 -24.12 -0.66
CA ARG A 296 15.79 -25.38 -0.85
C ARG A 296 15.00 -26.32 -1.78
N PRO A 297 15.68 -27.23 -2.51
CA PRO A 297 15.02 -28.19 -3.41
C PRO A 297 13.83 -28.97 -2.82
N ALA A 298 13.97 -29.50 -1.61
CA ALA A 298 12.91 -30.26 -0.95
C ALA A 298 11.68 -29.37 -0.61
N THR A 299 11.93 -28.17 -0.12
CA THR A 299 10.89 -27.18 0.20
C THR A 299 10.18 -26.70 -1.06
N ARG A 300 10.92 -26.53 -2.16
CA ARG A 300 10.38 -26.18 -3.48
C ARG A 300 9.41 -27.23 -4.00
N LEU A 301 9.76 -28.52 -3.91
CA LEU A 301 8.85 -29.60 -4.33
C LEU A 301 7.54 -29.57 -3.52
N HIS A 302 7.64 -29.40 -2.20
CA HIS A 302 6.47 -29.28 -1.34
C HIS A 302 5.62 -28.04 -1.66
N PHE A 303 6.26 -26.89 -1.92
CA PHE A 303 5.59 -25.68 -2.38
C PHE A 303 4.81 -25.92 -3.69
N LEU A 304 5.46 -26.51 -4.71
CA LEU A 304 4.82 -26.78 -6.00
C LEU A 304 3.62 -27.74 -5.86
N GLN A 305 3.76 -28.77 -5.04
CA GLN A 305 2.66 -29.70 -4.72
C GLN A 305 1.47 -28.97 -4.06
N GLN A 306 1.71 -28.18 -3.02
CA GLN A 306 0.65 -27.44 -2.34
C GLN A 306 0.02 -26.35 -3.21
N ALA A 307 0.84 -25.65 -4.01
CA ALA A 307 0.36 -24.65 -4.96
C ALA A 307 -0.47 -25.29 -6.08
N TYR A 308 -0.10 -26.48 -6.56
CA TYR A 308 -0.90 -27.24 -7.52
C TYR A 308 -2.25 -27.65 -6.92
N VAL A 309 -2.27 -28.22 -5.72
CA VAL A 309 -3.53 -28.58 -5.03
C VAL A 309 -4.42 -27.36 -4.83
N PHE A 310 -3.84 -26.24 -4.41
CA PHE A 310 -4.56 -24.97 -4.26
C PHE A 310 -5.16 -24.51 -5.59
N PHE A 311 -4.34 -24.35 -6.63
CA PHE A 311 -4.79 -23.84 -7.93
C PHE A 311 -5.82 -24.78 -8.60
N HIS A 312 -5.58 -26.09 -8.59
CA HIS A 312 -6.48 -27.06 -9.21
C HIS A 312 -7.84 -27.11 -8.50
N SER A 313 -7.87 -27.03 -7.16
CA SER A 313 -9.14 -26.96 -6.43
C SER A 313 -9.91 -25.65 -6.69
N GLN A 314 -9.22 -24.53 -6.97
CA GLN A 314 -9.87 -23.30 -7.42
C GLN A 314 -10.47 -23.43 -8.83
N GLU A 315 -9.77 -24.06 -9.78
CA GLU A 315 -10.30 -24.31 -11.12
C GLU A 315 -11.57 -25.17 -11.07
N ILE A 316 -11.56 -26.25 -10.27
CA ILE A 316 -12.75 -27.10 -10.05
C ILE A 316 -13.93 -26.28 -9.51
N ASP A 317 -13.69 -25.33 -8.62
CA ASP A 317 -14.75 -24.45 -8.11
C ASP A 317 -15.24 -23.45 -9.18
N ARG A 318 -14.33 -22.89 -10.00
CA ARG A 318 -14.66 -21.92 -11.05
C ARG A 318 -15.49 -22.54 -12.17
N ASP A 319 -15.30 -23.82 -12.47
CA ASP A 319 -16.04 -24.55 -13.50
C ASP A 319 -17.46 -24.94 -13.08
N LYS A 320 -17.82 -24.73 -11.80
CA LYS A 320 -19.16 -25.04 -11.31
C LYS A 320 -20.19 -24.00 -11.76
N ALA A 321 -21.38 -24.48 -12.08
CA ALA A 321 -22.51 -23.62 -12.43
C ALA A 321 -23.71 -23.90 -11.51
N LEU A 322 -24.33 -22.85 -10.96
CA LEU A 322 -25.53 -23.01 -10.12
C LEU A 322 -26.68 -23.69 -10.86
N SER A 323 -26.70 -23.70 -12.19
CA SER A 323 -27.69 -24.43 -13.00
C SER A 323 -27.53 -25.96 -12.96
N HIS A 324 -26.40 -26.48 -12.50
CA HIS A 324 -26.16 -27.92 -12.42
C HIS A 324 -26.73 -28.48 -11.11
N ALA A 325 -27.86 -29.19 -11.19
CA ALA A 325 -28.63 -29.63 -10.01
C ALA A 325 -28.13 -30.94 -9.33
N ALA A 326 -27.09 -31.56 -9.86
CA ALA A 326 -26.69 -32.93 -9.50
C ALA A 326 -25.34 -33.03 -8.76
N TYR A 327 -24.73 -31.91 -8.32
CA TYR A 327 -23.52 -31.98 -7.50
C TYR A 327 -23.79 -32.80 -6.22
N THR A 328 -22.83 -33.65 -5.88
CA THR A 328 -22.73 -34.39 -4.63
C THR A 328 -22.20 -33.49 -3.52
N ASN A 329 -22.39 -33.89 -2.25
CA ASN A 329 -21.79 -33.17 -1.14
C ASN A 329 -20.24 -33.15 -1.23
N GLU A 330 -19.62 -34.24 -1.68
CA GLU A 330 -18.17 -34.31 -1.86
C GLU A 330 -17.68 -33.26 -2.88
N GLU A 331 -18.33 -33.16 -4.04
CA GLU A 331 -18.00 -32.14 -5.06
C GLU A 331 -18.17 -30.71 -4.53
N LEU A 332 -19.10 -30.47 -3.59
CA LEU A 332 -19.32 -29.15 -3.00
C LEU A 332 -18.31 -28.80 -1.90
N TYR A 333 -17.85 -29.76 -1.10
CA TYR A 333 -17.05 -29.49 0.10
C TYR A 333 -15.58 -29.87 -0.01
N ILE A 334 -15.20 -30.89 -0.78
CA ILE A 334 -13.79 -31.32 -0.88
C ILE A 334 -12.90 -30.24 -1.51
N PRO A 335 -13.24 -29.64 -2.67
CA PRO A 335 -12.42 -28.56 -3.24
C PRO A 335 -12.31 -27.36 -2.30
N VAL A 336 -13.38 -27.04 -1.56
CA VAL A 336 -13.43 -25.97 -0.56
C VAL A 336 -12.48 -26.25 0.62
N ILE A 337 -12.42 -27.50 1.09
CA ILE A 337 -11.45 -27.94 2.11
C ILE A 337 -10.02 -27.78 1.58
N LEU A 338 -9.75 -28.28 0.38
CA LEU A 338 -8.42 -28.25 -0.23
C LEU A 338 -7.92 -26.82 -0.45
N LYS A 339 -8.69 -25.98 -1.14
CA LYS A 339 -8.28 -24.60 -1.44
C LYS A 339 -8.02 -23.81 -0.16
N SER A 340 -8.88 -23.96 0.85
CA SER A 340 -8.75 -23.19 2.09
C SER A 340 -7.61 -23.69 3.00
N ALA A 341 -7.29 -24.99 2.96
CA ALA A 341 -6.13 -25.54 3.68
C ALA A 341 -4.82 -25.16 2.98
N SER A 342 -4.71 -25.43 1.67
CA SER A 342 -3.47 -25.25 0.92
C SER A 342 -3.03 -23.80 0.86
N SER A 343 -3.95 -22.82 0.78
CA SER A 343 -3.60 -21.39 0.79
C SER A 343 -2.79 -20.96 2.02
N ARG A 344 -2.92 -21.68 3.13
CA ARG A 344 -2.21 -21.43 4.40
C ARG A 344 -0.96 -22.30 4.55
N LEU A 345 -1.02 -23.54 4.10
CA LEU A 345 0.14 -24.45 4.09
C LEU A 345 1.27 -23.89 3.22
N VAL A 346 0.93 -23.26 2.09
CA VAL A 346 1.91 -22.65 1.17
C VAL A 346 2.75 -21.58 1.87
N ALA A 347 2.20 -20.77 2.79
CA ALA A 347 2.91 -19.64 3.39
C ALA A 347 4.20 -20.04 4.15
N ARG A 348 4.22 -21.20 4.83
CA ARG A 348 5.44 -21.71 5.50
C ARG A 348 6.46 -22.27 4.51
N SER A 349 5.98 -22.93 3.45
CA SER A 349 6.86 -23.46 2.39
C SER A 349 7.56 -22.32 1.63
N VAL A 350 6.92 -21.17 1.52
CA VAL A 350 7.49 -19.96 0.91
C VAL A 350 8.75 -19.49 1.64
N ILE A 351 8.77 -19.52 2.98
CA ILE A 351 9.90 -19.02 3.79
C ILE A 351 10.87 -20.10 4.31
N ASP A 352 10.74 -21.34 3.83
CA ASP A 352 11.57 -22.46 4.29
C ASP A 352 11.54 -22.66 5.83
N ALA A 353 10.35 -22.48 6.42
CA ALA A 353 10.17 -22.60 7.86
C ALA A 353 10.50 -24.03 8.36
N PRO A 354 11.04 -24.19 9.57
CA PRO A 354 11.26 -25.51 10.18
C PRO A 354 9.96 -26.32 10.27
N ALA A 355 10.08 -27.66 10.29
CA ALA A 355 8.96 -28.54 10.56
C ALA A 355 8.39 -28.25 11.97
N ASP A 356 7.08 -28.03 12.06
CA ASP A 356 6.34 -27.85 13.31
C ASP A 356 5.37 -29.03 13.44
N GLU A 357 5.61 -29.88 14.45
CA GLU A 357 4.78 -31.04 14.73
C GLU A 357 3.33 -30.61 15.01
N GLY A 358 2.47 -30.93 14.05
CA GLY A 358 1.04 -30.62 14.09
C GLY A 358 0.64 -29.29 13.45
N PHE A 359 1.56 -28.47 12.93
CA PHE A 359 1.18 -27.27 12.15
C PHE A 359 0.32 -27.63 10.95
N GLU A 360 0.73 -28.63 10.16
CA GLU A 360 0.01 -29.04 8.96
C GLU A 360 -1.41 -29.49 9.31
N SER A 361 -1.55 -30.29 10.36
CA SER A 361 -2.83 -30.77 10.88
C SER A 361 -3.72 -29.62 11.36
N ARG A 362 -3.20 -28.74 12.23
CA ARG A 362 -3.95 -27.58 12.75
C ARG A 362 -4.41 -26.68 11.61
N THR A 363 -3.52 -26.38 10.66
CA THR A 363 -3.78 -25.48 9.53
C THR A 363 -4.77 -26.08 8.55
N PHE A 364 -4.64 -27.37 8.25
CA PHE A 364 -5.53 -28.11 7.36
C PHE A 364 -6.98 -28.08 7.87
N TYR A 365 -7.21 -28.43 9.14
CA TYR A 365 -8.55 -28.44 9.73
C TYR A 365 -9.12 -27.03 9.95
N TYR A 366 -8.27 -26.02 10.16
CA TYR A 366 -8.71 -24.64 10.37
C TYR A 366 -9.13 -23.94 9.06
N GLY A 367 -8.66 -24.41 7.90
CA GLY A 367 -8.93 -23.78 6.60
C GLY A 367 -10.43 -23.59 6.33
N ILE A 368 -11.19 -24.70 6.38
CA ILE A 368 -12.62 -24.72 6.07
C ILE A 368 -13.45 -23.88 7.06
N TYR A 369 -13.00 -23.71 8.31
CA TYR A 369 -13.68 -22.87 9.29
C TYR A 369 -13.81 -21.42 8.82
N ASN A 370 -12.71 -20.83 8.32
CA ASN A 370 -12.78 -19.46 7.81
C ASN A 370 -13.53 -19.41 6.48
N GLN A 371 -13.34 -20.40 5.60
CA GLN A 371 -14.00 -20.42 4.30
C GLN A 371 -15.53 -20.45 4.43
N LEU A 372 -16.08 -21.30 5.30
CA LEU A 372 -17.53 -21.31 5.55
C LEU A 372 -18.03 -20.04 6.24
N ALA A 373 -17.20 -19.36 7.04
CA ALA A 373 -17.55 -18.08 7.63
C ALA A 373 -17.60 -16.96 6.60
N ASP A 374 -16.65 -16.95 5.67
CA ASP A 374 -16.55 -15.98 4.57
C ASP A 374 -17.67 -16.24 3.54
N ASP A 375 -17.88 -17.48 3.09
CA ASP A 375 -19.01 -17.85 2.20
C ASP A 375 -20.37 -17.50 2.80
N PHE A 376 -20.55 -17.63 4.12
CA PHE A 376 -21.79 -17.20 4.78
C PHE A 376 -21.96 -15.68 4.78
N ALA A 377 -20.85 -14.95 4.92
CA ALA A 377 -20.86 -13.50 4.86
C ALA A 377 -21.14 -13.03 3.42
N ASP A 378 -20.56 -13.65 2.40
CA ASP A 378 -20.64 -13.16 1.02
C ASP A 378 -21.76 -13.84 0.21
N MET A 379 -22.48 -14.79 0.81
CA MET A 379 -23.56 -15.60 0.22
C MET A 379 -24.50 -14.90 -0.77
N PHE A 380 -24.95 -13.67 -0.48
CA PHE A 380 -25.88 -12.97 -1.39
C PHE A 380 -25.19 -12.33 -2.58
N ASP A 381 -23.97 -11.85 -2.39
CA ASP A 381 -23.14 -11.32 -3.46
C ASP A 381 -22.72 -12.49 -4.37
N ASP A 382 -22.27 -13.61 -3.78
CA ASP A 382 -21.98 -14.86 -4.49
C ASP A 382 -23.18 -15.40 -5.28
N LEU A 383 -24.38 -15.39 -4.67
CA LEU A 383 -25.60 -15.85 -5.34
C LEU A 383 -25.95 -14.97 -6.54
N LYS A 384 -25.74 -13.66 -6.42
CA LYS A 384 -25.98 -12.70 -7.50
C LYS A 384 -24.98 -12.90 -8.64
N ASP A 385 -23.74 -13.21 -8.31
CA ASP A 385 -22.67 -13.44 -9.28
C ASP A 385 -22.70 -14.86 -9.87
N GLY A 386 -23.60 -15.72 -9.39
CA GLY A 386 -23.79 -17.08 -9.89
C GLY A 386 -22.76 -18.09 -9.35
N ALA A 387 -21.97 -17.71 -8.36
CA ALA A 387 -20.91 -18.53 -7.78
C ALA A 387 -21.49 -19.72 -6.99
N VAL A 388 -20.87 -20.88 -7.16
CA VAL A 388 -21.27 -22.12 -6.48
C VAL A 388 -20.45 -22.27 -5.21
N THR A 389 -21.05 -21.89 -4.08
CA THR A 389 -20.53 -22.15 -2.72
C THR A 389 -21.45 -23.14 -2.03
N PRO A 390 -21.02 -23.79 -0.93
CA PRO A 390 -21.90 -24.63 -0.13
C PRO A 390 -23.21 -23.93 0.28
N TYR A 391 -23.15 -22.62 0.57
CA TYR A 391 -24.31 -21.83 0.94
C TYR A 391 -25.23 -21.50 -0.24
N THR A 392 -24.70 -21.02 -1.37
CA THR A 392 -25.52 -20.67 -2.54
C THR A 392 -26.17 -21.90 -3.15
N TYR A 393 -25.46 -23.03 -3.20
CA TYR A 393 -26.00 -24.30 -3.70
C TYR A 393 -27.10 -24.86 -2.78
N TYR A 394 -26.85 -24.91 -1.46
CA TYR A 394 -27.87 -25.34 -0.49
C TYR A 394 -29.13 -24.46 -0.56
N LEU A 395 -28.95 -23.14 -0.61
CA LEU A 395 -30.04 -22.17 -0.72
C LEU A 395 -30.90 -22.42 -1.98
N THR A 396 -30.27 -22.81 -3.09
CA THR A 396 -30.92 -23.05 -4.38
C THR A 396 -31.67 -24.39 -4.43
N TYR A 397 -31.12 -25.46 -3.84
CA TYR A 397 -31.60 -26.83 -4.06
C TYR A 397 -32.20 -27.55 -2.86
N ARG A 398 -32.13 -26.98 -1.64
CA ARG A 398 -32.58 -27.64 -0.39
C ARG A 398 -33.99 -28.25 -0.44
N ASP A 399 -34.93 -27.63 -1.16
CA ASP A 399 -36.33 -28.08 -1.19
C ASP A 399 -36.51 -29.33 -2.09
N ARG A 400 -35.53 -29.62 -2.95
CA ARG A 400 -35.53 -30.75 -3.90
C ARG A 400 -34.49 -31.82 -3.55
N ARG A 401 -33.47 -31.47 -2.76
CA ARG A 401 -32.33 -32.32 -2.43
C ARG A 401 -32.17 -32.46 -0.91
N PRO A 402 -32.96 -33.33 -0.25
CA PRO A 402 -32.91 -33.53 1.20
C PRO A 402 -31.60 -34.20 1.67
N ASP A 403 -30.82 -34.74 0.74
CA ASP A 403 -29.49 -35.33 0.97
C ASP A 403 -28.39 -34.29 1.20
N LEU A 404 -28.63 -33.01 0.88
CA LEU A 404 -27.63 -31.96 1.04
C LEU A 404 -27.29 -31.69 2.51
N ILE A 405 -26.00 -31.60 2.78
CA ILE A 405 -25.50 -31.19 4.08
C ILE A 405 -25.66 -29.68 4.22
N ASN A 406 -26.34 -29.28 5.30
CA ASN A 406 -26.52 -27.88 5.65
C ASN A 406 -25.16 -27.24 6.03
N PRO A 407 -24.67 -26.26 5.27
CA PRO A 407 -23.34 -25.67 5.48
C PRO A 407 -23.21 -24.94 6.82
N PHE A 408 -24.32 -24.45 7.38
CA PHE A 408 -24.31 -23.80 8.69
C PHE A 408 -24.15 -24.82 9.83
N GLU A 409 -24.75 -26.00 9.71
CA GLU A 409 -24.55 -27.10 10.67
C GLU A 409 -23.14 -27.67 10.53
N LEU A 410 -22.63 -27.77 9.31
CA LEU A 410 -21.25 -28.16 9.05
C LEU A 410 -20.26 -27.16 9.66
N TYR A 411 -20.51 -25.85 9.54
CA TYR A 411 -19.69 -24.80 10.16
C TYR A 411 -19.56 -24.98 11.69
N TRP A 412 -20.66 -25.25 12.39
CA TRP A 412 -20.60 -25.55 13.82
C TRP A 412 -19.93 -26.91 14.11
N THR A 413 -20.10 -27.89 13.23
CA THR A 413 -19.41 -29.18 13.34
C THR A 413 -17.89 -29.02 13.21
N VAL A 414 -17.43 -28.16 12.31
CA VAL A 414 -16.01 -27.79 12.16
C VAL A 414 -15.51 -27.10 13.43
N ILE A 415 -16.27 -26.15 14.00
CA ILE A 415 -15.90 -25.51 15.27
C ILE A 415 -15.76 -26.55 16.39
N ALA A 416 -16.72 -27.48 16.53
CA ALA A 416 -16.66 -28.54 17.54
C ALA A 416 -15.44 -29.45 17.32
N HIS A 417 -15.15 -29.82 16.07
CA HIS A 417 -13.97 -30.61 15.71
C HIS A 417 -12.68 -29.87 16.07
N LEU A 418 -12.56 -28.59 15.72
CA LEU A 418 -11.40 -27.76 16.05
C LEU A 418 -11.20 -27.69 17.56
N LEU A 419 -12.26 -27.43 18.33
CA LEU A 419 -12.13 -27.29 19.78
C LEU A 419 -11.74 -28.61 20.44
N HIS A 420 -12.44 -29.70 20.16
CA HIS A 420 -12.25 -30.94 20.92
C HIS A 420 -11.14 -31.84 20.39
N GLU A 421 -10.96 -31.93 19.07
CA GLU A 421 -10.01 -32.87 18.45
C GLU A 421 -8.66 -32.19 18.16
N VAL A 422 -8.68 -30.93 17.68
CA VAL A 422 -7.46 -30.21 17.26
C VAL A 422 -6.81 -29.47 18.43
N TYR A 423 -7.60 -28.68 19.17
CA TYR A 423 -7.12 -27.88 20.31
C TYR A 423 -7.43 -28.54 21.67
N ARG A 424 -7.89 -29.78 21.70
CA ARG A 424 -8.04 -30.62 22.91
C ARG A 424 -8.81 -29.93 24.06
N SER A 425 -9.85 -29.20 23.71
CA SER A 425 -10.70 -28.41 24.62
C SER A 425 -9.95 -27.31 25.39
N ASP A 426 -8.87 -26.76 24.83
CA ASP A 426 -8.14 -25.64 25.41
C ASP A 426 -9.05 -24.42 25.64
N ALA A 427 -8.90 -23.80 26.80
CA ALA A 427 -9.75 -22.70 27.22
C ALA A 427 -9.55 -21.45 26.36
N LYS A 428 -8.31 -21.19 25.92
CA LYS A 428 -7.98 -20.01 25.12
C LYS A 428 -8.40 -20.19 23.67
N ALA A 429 -8.25 -21.37 23.09
CA ALA A 429 -8.76 -21.71 21.76
C ALA A 429 -10.28 -21.58 21.71
N ARG A 430 -10.99 -22.08 22.73
CA ARG A 430 -12.43 -21.86 22.89
C ARG A 430 -12.80 -20.39 22.93
N GLU A 431 -12.10 -19.62 23.75
CA GLU A 431 -12.30 -18.17 23.88
C GLU A 431 -12.17 -17.48 22.51
N VAL A 432 -11.09 -17.74 21.77
CA VAL A 432 -10.82 -17.10 20.48
C VAL A 432 -11.81 -17.53 19.39
N ILE A 433 -12.03 -18.84 19.23
CA ILE A 433 -12.89 -19.38 18.15
C ILE A 433 -14.36 -18.98 18.36
N LEU A 434 -14.88 -19.07 19.58
CA LEU A 434 -16.27 -18.66 19.86
C LEU A 434 -16.45 -17.14 19.76
N ASN A 435 -15.48 -16.34 20.21
CA ASN A 435 -15.50 -14.90 19.98
C ASN A 435 -15.58 -14.59 18.48
N ARG A 436 -14.78 -15.27 17.65
CA ARG A 436 -14.76 -15.05 16.20
C ARG A 436 -16.07 -15.49 15.54
N ALA A 437 -16.61 -16.65 15.91
CA ALA A 437 -17.86 -17.17 15.37
C ALA A 437 -19.06 -16.27 15.72
N ILE A 438 -19.22 -15.91 17.00
CA ILE A 438 -20.32 -15.03 17.44
C ILE A 438 -20.18 -13.64 16.83
N ASN A 439 -18.97 -13.07 16.79
CA ASN A 439 -18.77 -11.77 16.16
C ASN A 439 -19.07 -11.80 14.65
N GLY A 440 -18.71 -12.87 13.94
CA GLY A 440 -19.09 -13.07 12.54
C GLY A 440 -20.60 -12.96 12.32
N LEU A 441 -21.39 -13.65 13.13
CA LEU A 441 -22.86 -13.59 13.08
C LEU A 441 -23.41 -12.21 13.47
N LYS A 442 -22.83 -11.55 14.49
CA LYS A 442 -23.20 -10.17 14.86
C LYS A 442 -22.99 -9.20 13.70
N ARG A 443 -21.85 -9.32 12.99
CA ARG A 443 -21.55 -8.49 11.81
C ARG A 443 -22.49 -8.79 10.65
N CYS A 444 -22.78 -10.06 10.39
CA CYS A 444 -23.77 -10.45 9.37
C CYS A 444 -25.13 -9.83 9.68
N LYS A 445 -25.65 -10.00 10.91
CA LYS A 445 -26.92 -9.40 11.36
C LYS A 445 -26.95 -7.88 11.21
N ALA A 446 -25.84 -7.20 11.52
CA ALA A 446 -25.73 -5.76 11.34
C ALA A 446 -25.72 -5.33 9.87
N ARG A 447 -25.09 -6.11 8.98
CA ARG A 447 -24.95 -5.81 7.54
C ARG A 447 -26.25 -6.06 6.78
N VAL A 448 -26.90 -7.22 6.96
CA VAL A 448 -28.12 -7.58 6.22
C VAL A 448 -29.41 -7.09 6.87
N GLY A 449 -29.34 -6.62 8.12
CA GLY A 449 -30.49 -6.20 8.91
C GLY A 449 -31.20 -7.35 9.62
N VAL A 450 -31.93 -7.03 10.70
CA VAL A 450 -32.53 -8.03 11.61
C VAL A 450 -33.54 -8.94 10.92
N ALA A 451 -34.42 -8.38 10.08
CA ALA A 451 -35.45 -9.15 9.40
C ALA A 451 -34.84 -10.19 8.45
N LYS A 452 -33.92 -9.76 7.57
CA LYS A 452 -33.25 -10.65 6.61
C LYS A 452 -32.39 -11.68 7.32
N TYR A 453 -31.68 -11.28 8.38
CA TYR A 453 -30.90 -12.21 9.20
C TYR A 453 -31.77 -13.31 9.83
N ASN A 454 -32.95 -12.96 10.36
CA ASN A 454 -33.87 -13.94 10.92
C ASN A 454 -34.44 -14.90 9.86
N GLU A 455 -34.70 -14.41 8.64
CA GLU A 455 -35.08 -15.25 7.49
C GLU A 455 -33.99 -16.28 7.17
N ILE A 456 -32.73 -15.82 7.06
CA ILE A 456 -31.56 -16.69 6.83
C ILE A 456 -31.43 -17.75 7.93
N MET A 457 -31.50 -17.33 9.19
CA MET A 457 -31.42 -18.26 10.33
C MET A 457 -32.60 -19.23 10.38
N GLY A 458 -33.78 -18.84 9.88
CA GLY A 458 -34.93 -19.73 9.74
C GLY A 458 -34.68 -20.88 8.76
N ILE A 459 -33.86 -20.64 7.73
CA ILE A 459 -33.42 -21.64 6.76
C ILE A 459 -32.31 -22.49 7.37
N PHE A 460 -31.18 -21.86 7.68
CA PHE A 460 -29.92 -22.54 7.94
C PHE A 460 -29.78 -23.08 9.36
N ALA A 461 -30.50 -22.53 10.34
CA ALA A 461 -30.36 -22.92 11.75
C ALA A 461 -31.59 -23.70 12.27
N SER A 462 -32.33 -24.34 11.37
CA SER A 462 -33.55 -25.11 11.65
C SER A 462 -33.27 -26.50 12.25
N GLY A 463 -32.09 -27.07 12.03
CA GLY A 463 -31.75 -28.44 12.47
C GLY A 463 -31.71 -28.64 13.98
N ASP A 464 -31.30 -27.64 14.77
CA ASP A 464 -31.36 -27.70 16.24
C ASP A 464 -31.87 -26.37 16.82
N PRO A 465 -33.19 -26.26 17.08
CA PRO A 465 -33.79 -25.04 17.61
C PRO A 465 -33.28 -24.66 19.00
N ALA A 466 -32.86 -25.61 19.83
CA ALA A 466 -32.40 -25.33 21.19
C ALA A 466 -31.00 -24.70 21.16
N PHE A 467 -30.09 -25.29 20.39
CA PHE A 467 -28.76 -24.76 20.16
C PHE A 467 -28.82 -23.40 19.44
N ASN A 468 -29.63 -23.26 18.39
CA ASN A 468 -29.77 -21.99 17.70
C ASN A 468 -30.29 -20.88 18.62
N ARG A 469 -31.29 -21.14 19.48
CA ARG A 469 -31.74 -20.15 20.49
C ARG A 469 -30.61 -19.69 21.41
N LEU A 470 -29.68 -20.58 21.76
CA LEU A 470 -28.50 -20.23 22.55
C LEU A 470 -27.56 -19.33 21.75
N VAL A 471 -27.23 -19.70 20.50
CA VAL A 471 -26.40 -18.90 19.59
C VAL A 471 -26.99 -17.52 19.38
N GLN A 472 -28.28 -17.40 19.04
CA GLN A 472 -28.93 -16.11 18.82
C GLN A 472 -28.93 -15.24 20.07
N ARG A 473 -29.10 -15.83 21.26
CA ARG A 473 -28.95 -15.10 22.52
C ARG A 473 -27.54 -14.53 22.69
N MET A 474 -26.51 -15.25 22.24
CA MET A 474 -25.12 -14.75 22.29
C MET A 474 -24.89 -13.66 21.25
N VAL A 475 -25.40 -13.83 20.03
CA VAL A 475 -25.38 -12.77 19.00
C VAL A 475 -26.01 -11.48 19.52
N ASP A 476 -27.12 -11.57 20.26
CA ASP A 476 -27.81 -10.38 20.79
C ASP A 476 -27.14 -9.76 22.02
N ARG A 477 -26.51 -10.56 22.89
CA ARG A 477 -26.12 -10.12 24.25
C ARG A 477 -24.65 -10.21 24.59
N ALA A 478 -23.84 -10.97 23.85
CA ALA A 478 -22.43 -11.11 24.19
C ALA A 478 -21.69 -9.80 23.93
N ASP A 479 -21.02 -9.27 24.95
CA ASP A 479 -20.13 -8.11 24.83
C ASP A 479 -18.68 -8.57 24.62
N ASP A 480 -17.81 -7.64 24.20
CA ASP A 480 -16.36 -7.85 24.10
C ASP A 480 -15.98 -9.05 23.22
N VAL A 481 -16.50 -9.13 22.00
CA VAL A 481 -16.17 -10.18 21.01
C VAL A 481 -15.42 -9.65 19.78
N ASP A 482 -15.07 -8.35 19.79
CA ASP A 482 -14.42 -7.66 18.68
C ASP A 482 -12.91 -7.93 18.59
N PHE A 483 -12.35 -7.81 17.39
CA PHE A 483 -10.94 -8.08 17.11
C PHE A 483 -10.27 -6.84 16.48
N PHE A 484 -8.98 -6.68 16.78
CA PHE A 484 -8.11 -5.61 16.27
C PHE A 484 -7.84 -5.73 14.78
N ASP A 485 -7.88 -6.95 14.22
CA ASP A 485 -7.67 -7.19 12.78
C ASP A 485 -8.65 -6.41 11.89
N LYS A 486 -9.90 -6.27 12.35
CA LYS A 486 -10.89 -5.44 11.67
C LYS A 486 -10.51 -3.96 11.71
N LEU A 487 -10.13 -3.45 12.88
CA LEU A 487 -9.75 -2.04 13.01
C LEU A 487 -8.53 -1.71 12.17
N LEU A 488 -7.52 -2.57 12.15
CA LEU A 488 -6.34 -2.43 11.29
C LEU A 488 -6.72 -2.46 9.81
N ARG A 489 -7.60 -3.39 9.40
CA ARG A 489 -8.09 -3.47 8.02
C ARG A 489 -8.84 -2.21 7.61
N ASP A 490 -9.77 -1.77 8.44
CA ASP A 490 -10.59 -0.58 8.19
C ASP A 490 -9.70 0.68 8.13
N GLN A 491 -8.64 0.74 8.95
CA GLN A 491 -7.64 1.80 8.91
C GLN A 491 -6.82 1.79 7.62
N VAL A 492 -6.29 0.65 7.20
CA VAL A 492 -5.54 0.56 5.92
C VAL A 492 -6.44 0.97 4.75
N VAL A 493 -7.70 0.52 4.73
CA VAL A 493 -8.67 0.92 3.69
C VAL A 493 -8.96 2.42 3.74
N ALA A 494 -9.18 2.97 4.93
CA ALA A 494 -9.41 4.40 5.09
C ALA A 494 -8.18 5.22 4.66
N ASN A 495 -6.97 4.78 4.99
CA ASN A 495 -5.73 5.45 4.59
C ASN A 495 -5.53 5.42 3.07
N LEU A 496 -5.69 4.25 2.43
CA LEU A 496 -5.58 4.13 0.96
C LEU A 496 -6.62 5.02 0.25
N LYS A 497 -7.86 5.03 0.74
CA LYS A 497 -8.92 5.88 0.20
C LYS A 497 -8.62 7.37 0.42
N ASN A 498 -8.22 7.75 1.63
CA ASN A 498 -7.86 9.14 1.94
C ASN A 498 -6.66 9.59 1.10
N GLU A 499 -5.64 8.75 0.92
CA GLU A 499 -4.50 9.03 0.05
C GLU A 499 -4.94 9.27 -1.39
N ARG A 500 -5.86 8.45 -1.92
CA ARG A 500 -6.43 8.66 -3.25
C ARG A 500 -7.19 9.98 -3.34
N ASP A 501 -8.14 10.22 -2.44
CA ASP A 501 -8.95 11.45 -2.42
C ASP A 501 -8.02 12.69 -2.32
N THR A 502 -6.97 12.60 -1.50
CA THR A 502 -5.97 13.67 -1.35
C THR A 502 -5.13 13.83 -2.62
N ARG A 503 -4.75 12.75 -3.31
CA ARG A 503 -4.02 12.80 -4.60
C ARG A 503 -4.87 13.39 -5.71
N GLU A 504 -6.15 13.05 -5.78
CA GLU A 504 -7.10 13.62 -6.74
C GLU A 504 -7.28 15.13 -6.48
N GLN A 505 -7.48 15.52 -5.21
CA GLN A 505 -7.55 16.93 -4.82
C GLN A 505 -6.25 17.69 -5.10
N PHE A 506 -5.09 17.06 -4.85
CA PHE A 506 -3.78 17.62 -5.16
C PHE A 506 -3.65 17.85 -6.67
N ALA A 507 -3.96 16.86 -7.50
CA ALA A 507 -3.91 16.98 -8.96
C ALA A 507 -4.81 18.10 -9.47
N GLU A 508 -6.03 18.21 -8.94
CA GLU A 508 -6.97 19.26 -9.31
C GLU A 508 -6.50 20.65 -8.88
N THR A 509 -5.93 20.76 -7.68
CA THR A 509 -5.33 22.00 -7.16
C THR A 509 -4.16 22.45 -8.04
N VAL A 510 -3.25 21.53 -8.35
CA VAL A 510 -2.11 21.79 -9.26
C VAL A 510 -2.60 22.22 -10.64
N ARG A 511 -3.62 21.58 -11.20
CA ARG A 511 -4.21 21.92 -12.50
C ARG A 511 -4.82 23.32 -12.50
N THR A 512 -5.61 23.64 -11.48
CA THR A 512 -6.27 24.94 -11.31
C THR A 512 -5.24 26.06 -11.16
N ALA A 513 -4.31 25.91 -10.22
CA ALA A 513 -3.25 26.89 -9.99
C ALA A 513 -2.39 27.08 -11.24
N ARG A 514 -2.01 25.99 -11.93
CA ARG A 514 -1.23 26.06 -13.18
C ARG A 514 -1.95 26.86 -14.28
N THR A 515 -3.26 26.66 -14.42
CA THR A 515 -4.07 27.36 -15.43
C THR A 515 -4.07 28.86 -15.15
N GLN A 516 -4.39 29.26 -13.92
CA GLN A 516 -4.38 30.66 -13.49
C GLN A 516 -3.01 31.32 -13.66
N ILE A 517 -1.93 30.60 -13.30
CA ILE A 517 -0.57 31.08 -13.48
C ILE A 517 -0.30 31.31 -14.98
N ASN A 518 -0.51 30.30 -15.83
CA ASN A 518 -0.24 30.38 -17.26
C ASN A 518 -0.99 31.54 -17.94
N ASP A 519 -2.26 31.76 -17.59
CA ASP A 519 -3.07 32.87 -18.15
C ASP A 519 -2.50 34.25 -17.79
N SER A 520 -1.68 34.33 -16.74
CA SER A 520 -1.09 35.58 -16.25
C SER A 520 0.36 35.80 -16.69
N LEU A 521 1.08 34.80 -17.20
CA LEU A 521 2.55 34.89 -17.41
C LEU A 521 3.00 35.76 -18.58
N ARG A 522 2.12 36.01 -19.55
CA ARG A 522 2.54 36.65 -20.80
C ARG A 522 2.92 38.12 -20.55
N LEU A 523 4.11 38.51 -21.02
CA LEU A 523 4.55 39.88 -21.02
C LEU A 523 3.87 40.65 -22.15
N ALA A 524 3.25 41.77 -21.81
CA ALA A 524 2.68 42.68 -22.80
C ALA A 524 3.74 43.64 -23.36
N GLY A 525 3.68 43.89 -24.67
CA GLY A 525 4.36 45.04 -25.28
C GLY A 525 3.82 46.36 -24.72
N ARG A 526 4.60 47.44 -24.84
CA ARG A 526 4.15 48.79 -24.50
C ARG A 526 3.97 49.58 -25.79
N ASP A 527 2.95 50.42 -25.86
CA ASP A 527 2.74 51.31 -27.01
C ASP A 527 3.98 52.18 -27.25
N GLY A 528 4.46 52.22 -28.50
CA GLY A 528 5.65 52.97 -28.90
C GLY A 528 6.99 52.30 -28.56
N MET A 529 7.01 51.00 -28.22
CA MET A 529 8.25 50.25 -28.04
C MET A 529 9.02 50.12 -29.37
N PRO A 530 10.35 50.28 -29.40
CA PRO A 530 11.12 50.06 -30.62
C PRO A 530 11.09 48.58 -31.03
N PRO A 531 11.29 48.24 -32.33
CA PRO A 531 11.25 46.86 -32.81
C PRO A 531 12.20 45.89 -32.08
N SER A 532 13.37 46.38 -31.64
CA SER A 532 14.31 45.60 -30.84
C SER A 532 13.79 45.27 -29.43
N GLY A 533 12.94 46.13 -28.87
CA GLY A 533 12.23 45.86 -27.62
C GLY A 533 11.12 44.83 -27.79
N GLU A 534 10.37 44.89 -28.89
CA GLU A 534 9.35 43.88 -29.23
C GLU A 534 9.98 42.48 -29.37
N MET A 535 11.11 42.39 -30.07
CA MET A 535 11.87 41.14 -30.20
C MET A 535 12.27 40.52 -28.84
N LEU A 536 12.72 41.32 -27.87
CA LEU A 536 13.09 40.82 -26.54
C LEU A 536 11.87 40.34 -25.74
N ILE A 537 10.71 40.99 -25.90
CA ILE A 537 9.45 40.55 -25.29
C ILE A 537 8.99 39.23 -25.91
N ASP A 538 9.12 39.07 -27.22
CA ASP A 538 8.79 37.83 -27.91
C ASP A 538 9.73 36.68 -27.51
N ALA A 539 11.04 36.95 -27.37
CA ALA A 539 12.02 35.98 -26.87
C ALA A 539 11.72 35.53 -25.42
N ALA A 540 11.33 36.47 -24.56
CA ALA A 540 10.90 36.18 -23.20
C ALA A 540 9.63 35.31 -23.19
N ASN A 541 8.60 35.71 -23.96
CA ASN A 541 7.35 34.97 -24.08
C ASN A 541 7.56 33.57 -24.68
N TYR A 542 8.45 33.42 -25.67
CA TYR A 542 8.81 32.11 -26.23
C TYR A 542 9.28 31.13 -25.14
N SER A 543 10.13 31.61 -24.22
CA SER A 543 10.68 30.81 -23.13
C SER A 543 9.63 30.53 -22.04
N LEU A 544 8.76 31.51 -21.77
CA LEU A 544 7.65 31.39 -20.81
C LEU A 544 6.58 30.43 -21.30
N ASP A 545 6.23 30.44 -22.59
CA ASP A 545 5.20 29.60 -23.22
C ASP A 545 5.56 28.11 -23.26
N GLY A 546 6.83 27.74 -23.04
CA GLY A 546 7.26 26.34 -22.96
C GLY A 546 6.50 25.55 -21.89
N SER A 547 6.33 24.24 -22.09
CA SER A 547 5.58 23.36 -21.18
C SER A 547 6.31 23.16 -19.84
N GLY A 548 6.12 24.10 -18.92
CA GLY A 548 6.69 24.05 -17.57
C GLY A 548 5.76 23.37 -16.55
N LYS A 549 6.33 22.66 -15.57
CA LYS A 549 5.56 22.06 -14.45
C LYS A 549 4.93 23.13 -13.54
N ARG A 550 5.53 24.34 -13.51
CA ARG A 550 5.17 25.51 -12.66
C ARG A 550 5.17 25.21 -11.17
N LEU A 551 6.01 24.30 -10.71
CA LEU A 551 5.97 23.80 -9.33
C LEU A 551 6.18 24.90 -8.28
N ARG A 552 7.16 25.79 -8.49
CA ARG A 552 7.46 26.91 -7.57
C ARG A 552 6.29 27.90 -7.42
N PRO A 553 5.74 28.49 -8.50
CA PRO A 553 4.59 29.38 -8.33
C PRO A 553 3.33 28.65 -7.84
N ILE A 554 3.13 27.36 -8.17
CA ILE A 554 2.02 26.58 -7.59
C ILE A 554 2.18 26.44 -6.08
N LEU A 555 3.39 26.15 -5.58
CA LEU A 555 3.66 26.11 -4.14
C LEU A 555 3.35 27.45 -3.47
N THR A 556 3.80 28.55 -4.07
CA THR A 556 3.51 29.90 -3.56
C THR A 556 2.03 30.23 -3.56
N TRP A 557 1.30 29.86 -4.61
CA TRP A 557 -0.14 30.07 -4.69
C TRP A 557 -0.87 29.28 -3.61
N VAL A 558 -0.54 27.99 -3.41
CA VAL A 558 -1.19 27.19 -2.38
C VAL A 558 -0.86 27.69 -0.98
N MET A 559 0.42 27.99 -0.70
CA MET A 559 0.83 28.54 0.59
C MET A 559 0.17 29.89 0.86
N GLY A 560 0.17 30.81 -0.11
CA GLY A 560 -0.46 32.11 0.07
C GLY A 560 -1.98 32.02 0.21
N VAL A 561 -2.65 31.40 -0.77
CA VAL A 561 -4.11 31.44 -0.89
C VAL A 561 -4.79 30.44 0.05
N GLN A 562 -4.36 29.17 0.04
CA GLN A 562 -5.04 28.12 0.79
C GLN A 562 -4.55 28.04 2.24
N GLU A 563 -3.25 28.15 2.48
CA GLU A 563 -2.69 28.01 3.84
C GLU A 563 -2.75 29.31 4.64
N TYR A 564 -2.43 30.46 4.03
CA TYR A 564 -2.40 31.76 4.70
C TYR A 564 -3.64 32.63 4.44
N GLY A 565 -4.53 32.25 3.53
CA GLY A 565 -5.76 32.99 3.26
C GLY A 565 -5.55 34.32 2.53
N LEU A 566 -4.43 34.48 1.83
CA LEU A 566 -4.13 35.67 1.03
C LEU A 566 -5.05 35.72 -0.21
N SER A 567 -5.32 36.94 -0.69
CA SER A 567 -6.08 37.14 -1.94
C SER A 567 -5.31 36.57 -3.13
N ALA A 568 -5.94 35.68 -3.90
CA ALA A 568 -5.36 35.07 -5.09
C ALA A 568 -4.93 36.13 -6.12
N ASP A 569 -5.78 37.12 -6.38
CA ASP A 569 -5.51 38.19 -7.34
C ASP A 569 -4.34 39.08 -6.90
N ALA A 570 -4.27 39.40 -5.59
CA ALA A 570 -3.19 40.20 -5.04
C ALA A 570 -1.83 39.48 -5.09
N LEU A 571 -1.84 38.14 -5.10
CA LEU A 571 -0.63 37.32 -5.13
C LEU A 571 -0.06 37.11 -6.54
N VAL A 572 -0.84 37.35 -7.60
CA VAL A 572 -0.43 37.14 -9.01
C VAL A 572 0.95 37.75 -9.35
N PRO A 573 1.29 38.99 -8.95
CA PRO A 573 2.61 39.54 -9.23
C PRO A 573 3.77 38.71 -8.64
N LEU A 574 3.58 38.13 -7.44
CA LEU A 574 4.59 37.26 -6.84
C LEU A 574 4.76 35.95 -7.64
N LEU A 575 3.65 35.38 -8.13
CA LEU A 575 3.68 34.15 -8.93
C LEU A 575 4.42 34.37 -10.26
N ARG A 576 4.14 35.51 -10.92
CA ARG A 576 4.87 35.95 -12.12
C ARG A 576 6.36 36.13 -11.83
N SER A 577 6.68 36.83 -10.75
CA SER A 577 8.07 37.05 -10.35
C SER A 577 8.85 35.74 -10.21
N LEU A 578 8.26 34.74 -9.56
CA LEU A 578 8.91 33.44 -9.37
C LEU A 578 9.16 32.71 -10.69
N GLU A 579 8.18 32.68 -11.58
CA GLU A 579 8.36 32.00 -12.87
C GLU A 579 9.29 32.78 -13.80
N TYR A 580 9.31 34.11 -13.75
CA TYR A 580 10.25 34.95 -14.49
C TYR A 580 11.68 34.72 -14.01
N MET A 581 11.93 34.71 -12.70
CA MET A 581 13.26 34.39 -12.14
C MET A 581 13.70 32.97 -12.51
N HIS A 582 12.81 31.98 -12.38
CA HIS A 582 13.13 30.61 -12.75
C HIS A 582 13.39 30.45 -14.25
N THR A 583 12.62 31.12 -15.10
CA THR A 583 12.83 31.08 -16.56
C THR A 583 14.13 31.76 -16.93
N ALA A 584 14.45 32.90 -16.29
CA ALA A 584 15.74 33.56 -16.47
C ALA A 584 16.91 32.64 -16.08
N SER A 585 16.82 31.94 -14.95
CA SER A 585 17.89 31.02 -14.51
C SER A 585 18.13 29.92 -15.54
N LEU A 586 17.06 29.35 -16.12
CA LEU A 586 17.17 28.32 -17.17
C LEU A 586 17.79 28.86 -18.45
N ILE A 587 17.43 30.09 -18.86
CA ILE A 587 18.01 30.71 -20.07
C ILE A 587 19.54 30.85 -19.92
N PHE A 588 20.02 31.28 -18.75
CA PHE A 588 21.46 31.38 -18.48
C PHE A 588 22.15 30.01 -18.39
N ASP A 589 21.52 29.05 -17.71
CA ASP A 589 21.99 27.66 -17.59
C ASP A 589 22.19 27.01 -18.98
N ASP A 590 21.25 27.26 -19.90
CA ASP A 590 21.25 26.69 -21.24
C ASP A 590 22.36 27.26 -22.17
N LEU A 591 23.02 28.37 -21.83
CA LEU A 591 23.98 29.03 -22.70
C LEU A 591 25.22 28.17 -23.03
N PRO A 592 25.91 28.43 -24.17
CA PRO A 592 27.13 27.71 -24.54
C PRO A 592 28.26 27.78 -23.51
N SER A 593 28.30 28.84 -22.70
CA SER A 593 29.28 29.03 -21.63
C SER A 593 28.98 28.24 -20.35
N GLN A 594 27.82 27.57 -20.27
CA GLN A 594 27.36 26.81 -19.09
C GLN A 594 27.07 25.35 -19.46
N ASP A 595 25.80 24.97 -19.65
CA ASP A 595 25.42 23.59 -20.00
C ASP A 595 25.29 23.35 -21.51
N ASN A 596 25.27 24.42 -22.32
CA ASN A 596 25.17 24.36 -23.77
C ASN A 596 24.01 23.46 -24.25
N ALA A 597 22.86 23.57 -23.59
CA ALA A 597 21.74 22.67 -23.83
C ALA A 597 21.04 23.02 -25.16
N PRO A 598 20.80 22.05 -26.06
CA PRO A 598 20.14 22.32 -27.35
C PRO A 598 18.62 22.48 -27.21
N THR A 599 18.02 21.86 -26.19
CA THR A 599 16.57 21.82 -25.98
C THR A 599 16.21 21.96 -24.51
N ARG A 600 15.09 22.65 -24.23
CA ARG A 600 14.51 22.81 -22.90
C ARG A 600 12.99 22.78 -22.99
N ARG A 601 12.34 22.01 -22.10
CA ARG A 601 10.87 21.87 -22.05
C ARG A 601 10.26 21.49 -23.42
N GLY A 602 10.91 20.57 -24.14
CA GLY A 602 10.46 20.08 -25.45
C GLY A 602 10.61 21.07 -26.62
N ARG A 603 11.32 22.19 -26.44
CA ARG A 603 11.59 23.20 -27.48
C ARG A 603 13.09 23.50 -27.58
N SER A 604 13.55 24.04 -28.72
CA SER A 604 14.91 24.55 -28.85
C SER A 604 15.16 25.69 -27.86
N THR A 605 16.35 25.71 -27.25
CA THR A 605 16.76 26.75 -26.30
C THR A 605 16.92 28.10 -27.00
N LEU A 606 16.82 29.18 -26.23
CA LEU A 606 16.69 30.52 -26.79
C LEU A 606 17.93 30.94 -27.61
N HIS A 607 19.13 30.54 -27.19
CA HIS A 607 20.38 30.82 -27.91
C HIS A 607 20.50 30.02 -29.22
N GLN A 608 19.78 28.90 -29.36
CA GLN A 608 19.69 28.13 -30.60
C GLN A 608 18.68 28.73 -31.58
N VAL A 609 17.59 29.32 -31.06
CA VAL A 609 16.55 29.96 -31.88
C VAL A 609 17.00 31.33 -32.38
N HIS A 610 17.72 32.07 -31.54
CA HIS A 610 18.26 33.39 -31.84
C HIS A 610 19.79 33.34 -31.78
N ASP A 611 20.37 33.99 -30.76
CA ASP A 611 21.79 34.03 -30.47
C ASP A 611 22.02 34.19 -28.95
N SER A 612 23.27 34.05 -28.52
CA SER A 612 23.63 34.19 -27.09
C SER A 612 23.31 35.58 -26.54
N ALA A 613 23.51 36.64 -27.34
CA ALA A 613 23.27 38.01 -26.89
C ALA A 613 21.78 38.26 -26.58
N THR A 614 20.89 37.79 -27.45
CA THR A 614 19.44 37.85 -27.25
C THR A 614 19.04 37.04 -26.02
N ALA A 615 19.62 35.85 -25.84
CA ALA A 615 19.33 35.01 -24.69
C ALA A 615 19.76 35.66 -23.37
N GLU A 616 20.98 36.19 -23.28
CA GLU A 616 21.50 36.91 -22.12
C GLU A 616 20.65 38.13 -21.75
N LEU A 617 20.32 38.97 -22.75
CA LEU A 617 19.48 40.15 -22.54
C LEU A 617 18.05 39.78 -22.12
N THR A 618 17.50 38.68 -22.67
CA THR A 618 16.18 38.18 -22.28
C THR A 618 16.17 37.70 -20.83
N GLY A 619 17.21 36.98 -20.40
CA GLY A 619 17.39 36.58 -19.01
C GLY A 619 17.46 37.79 -18.06
N LEU A 620 18.25 38.81 -18.41
CA LEU A 620 18.33 40.06 -17.65
C LEU A 620 16.99 40.79 -17.57
N LEU A 621 16.26 40.88 -18.70
CA LEU A 621 14.94 41.48 -18.77
C LEU A 621 13.96 40.79 -17.81
N LEU A 622 13.94 39.46 -17.81
CA LEU A 622 13.07 38.68 -16.92
C LEU A 622 13.39 38.89 -15.45
N ILE A 623 14.66 39.02 -15.06
CA ILE A 623 15.05 39.37 -13.69
C ILE A 623 14.49 40.75 -13.31
N GLN A 624 14.66 41.77 -14.16
CA GLN A 624 14.14 43.11 -13.88
C GLN A 624 12.61 43.13 -13.81
N ARG A 625 11.94 42.37 -14.69
CA ARG A 625 10.48 42.21 -14.64
C ARG A 625 10.03 41.51 -13.37
N ALA A 626 10.75 40.49 -12.92
CA ALA A 626 10.43 39.83 -11.66
C ALA A 626 10.48 40.80 -10.47
N THR A 627 11.55 41.59 -10.35
CA THR A 627 11.66 42.61 -9.28
C THR A 627 10.55 43.67 -9.42
N GLN A 628 10.21 44.07 -10.64
CA GLN A 628 9.09 44.98 -10.89
C GLN A 628 7.76 44.39 -10.39
N GLU A 629 7.47 43.12 -10.67
CA GLU A 629 6.24 42.45 -10.19
C GLU A 629 6.21 42.37 -8.66
N GLN A 630 7.34 42.05 -8.01
CA GLN A 630 7.42 42.05 -6.53
C GLN A 630 7.12 43.43 -5.95
N ALA A 631 7.69 44.49 -6.53
CA ALA A 631 7.43 45.88 -6.12
C ALA A 631 6.01 46.36 -6.47
N SER A 632 5.30 45.63 -7.33
CA SER A 632 3.92 45.93 -7.73
C SER A 632 2.87 45.21 -6.87
N LEU A 633 3.28 44.43 -5.86
CA LEU A 633 2.36 43.82 -4.91
C LEU A 633 1.59 44.90 -4.14
N GLN A 634 0.26 44.79 -4.16
CA GLN A 634 -0.67 45.70 -3.48
C GLN A 634 -1.59 44.90 -2.55
N GLY A 635 -2.18 45.56 -1.55
CA GLY A 635 -3.10 44.92 -0.61
C GLY A 635 -2.43 44.16 0.54
N PHE A 636 -1.11 44.31 0.71
CA PHE A 636 -0.33 43.76 1.82
C PHE A 636 0.39 44.86 2.59
N ASP A 637 0.87 44.55 3.79
CA ASP A 637 1.67 45.46 4.58
C ASP A 637 2.98 45.83 3.84
N PRO A 638 3.28 47.13 3.62
CA PRO A 638 4.47 47.54 2.86
C PRO A 638 5.80 47.08 3.46
N SER A 639 5.90 46.99 4.80
CA SER A 639 7.13 46.53 5.45
C SER A 639 7.37 45.03 5.18
N SER A 640 6.29 44.25 5.09
CA SER A 640 6.31 42.83 4.77
C SER A 640 6.66 42.59 3.29
N VAL A 641 6.13 43.41 2.37
CA VAL A 641 6.52 43.40 0.95
C VAL A 641 8.00 43.73 0.79
N LEU A 642 8.50 44.77 1.47
CA LEU A 642 9.92 45.13 1.44
C LEU A 642 10.80 44.01 2.01
N ALA A 643 10.39 43.38 3.12
CA ALA A 643 11.09 42.24 3.69
C ALA A 643 11.13 41.05 2.73
N MET A 644 10.03 40.78 2.02
CA MET A 644 9.95 39.73 1.00
C MET A 644 10.86 40.03 -0.19
N ILE A 645 10.89 41.26 -0.72
CA ILE A 645 11.79 41.67 -1.81
C ILE A 645 13.25 41.49 -1.37
N LYS A 646 13.61 41.95 -0.17
CA LYS A 646 14.96 41.78 0.39
C LYS A 646 15.32 40.29 0.47
N TYR A 647 14.41 39.47 0.99
CA TYR A 647 14.61 38.03 1.08
C TYR A 647 14.76 37.38 -0.29
N SER A 648 13.93 37.73 -1.27
CA SER A 648 14.04 37.24 -2.65
C SER A 648 15.40 37.61 -3.27
N ALA A 649 15.88 38.84 -3.07
CA ALA A 649 17.17 39.27 -3.58
C ALA A 649 18.33 38.49 -2.95
N GLN A 650 18.28 38.26 -1.62
CA GLN A 650 19.28 37.43 -0.91
C GLN A 650 19.26 35.98 -1.42
N LYS A 651 18.09 35.38 -1.61
CA LYS A 651 17.99 34.02 -2.16
C LYS A 651 18.49 33.94 -3.60
N ALA A 652 18.24 34.97 -4.42
CA ALA A 652 18.76 35.05 -5.78
C ALA A 652 20.30 35.15 -5.81
N GLU A 653 20.90 35.92 -4.90
CA GLU A 653 22.35 36.00 -4.71
C GLU A 653 22.93 34.63 -4.35
N GLU A 654 22.34 33.94 -3.38
CA GLU A 654 22.79 32.60 -2.98
C GLU A 654 22.60 31.54 -4.09
N LEU A 655 21.51 31.62 -4.87
CA LEU A 655 21.31 30.75 -6.04
C LEU A 655 22.43 30.92 -7.07
N CYS A 656 22.91 32.15 -7.31
CA CYS A 656 24.08 32.41 -8.15
C CYS A 656 25.35 31.75 -7.58
N MET A 657 25.51 31.72 -6.25
CA MET A 657 26.61 30.98 -5.63
C MET A 657 26.50 29.47 -5.90
N GLY A 658 25.29 28.91 -5.83
CA GLY A 658 25.03 27.51 -6.17
C GLY A 658 25.42 27.17 -7.61
N GLN A 659 25.04 28.03 -8.57
CA GLN A 659 25.44 27.87 -9.97
C GLN A 659 26.96 28.00 -10.16
N ALA A 660 27.60 28.93 -9.45
CA ALA A 660 29.05 29.10 -9.51
C ALA A 660 29.80 27.88 -8.90
N MET A 661 29.26 27.27 -7.84
CA MET A 661 29.78 26.02 -7.29
C MET A 661 29.69 24.91 -8.34
N ASP A 662 28.51 24.71 -8.91
CA ASP A 662 28.24 23.68 -9.92
C ASP A 662 29.16 23.77 -11.14
N LEU A 663 29.37 24.98 -11.68
CA LEU A 663 30.28 25.20 -12.81
C LEU A 663 31.75 24.93 -12.45
N ARG A 664 32.18 25.21 -11.22
CA ARG A 664 33.57 24.99 -10.77
C ARG A 664 33.86 23.53 -10.48
N THR A 665 32.87 22.78 -10.02
CA THR A 665 33.01 21.38 -9.62
C THR A 665 32.82 20.41 -10.79
N LYS A 666 32.53 20.88 -12.01
CA LYS A 666 32.50 20.05 -13.21
C LYS A 666 33.84 19.33 -13.41
N GLY A 667 33.80 18.00 -13.46
CA GLY A 667 34.97 17.15 -13.56
C GLY A 667 35.68 16.86 -12.23
N GLU A 668 35.21 17.38 -11.10
CA GLU A 668 35.76 17.10 -9.77
C GLU A 668 34.97 15.98 -9.05
N ALA A 669 35.66 15.24 -8.18
CA ALA A 669 35.02 14.29 -7.28
C ALA A 669 34.55 15.01 -6.01
N LEU A 670 33.24 15.11 -5.82
CA LEU A 670 32.65 15.73 -4.62
C LEU A 670 32.41 14.71 -3.51
N THR A 671 32.50 15.19 -2.26
CA THR A 671 31.94 14.47 -1.11
C THR A 671 30.42 14.64 -1.08
N LEU A 672 29.71 13.74 -0.36
CA LEU A 672 28.27 13.87 -0.17
C LEU A 672 27.87 15.21 0.49
N GLU A 673 28.68 15.72 1.43
CA GLU A 673 28.44 16.99 2.11
C GLU A 673 28.55 18.19 1.15
N GLN A 674 29.58 18.17 0.27
CA GLN A 674 29.75 19.18 -0.76
C GLN A 674 28.58 19.14 -1.76
N LEU A 675 28.17 17.94 -2.20
CA LEU A 675 27.04 17.80 -3.12
C LEU A 675 25.72 18.23 -2.48
N ASN A 676 25.47 17.90 -1.21
CA ASN A 676 24.31 18.39 -0.46
C ASN A 676 24.29 19.92 -0.39
N THR A 677 25.45 20.54 -0.16
CA THR A 677 25.59 22.00 -0.14
C THR A 677 25.29 22.58 -1.52
N GLN A 678 25.93 22.09 -2.58
CA GLN A 678 25.67 22.53 -3.95
C GLN A 678 24.20 22.39 -4.34
N CYS A 679 23.59 21.23 -4.06
CA CYS A 679 22.18 20.96 -4.30
C CYS A 679 21.26 21.92 -3.53
N PHE A 680 21.55 22.18 -2.25
CA PHE A 680 20.78 23.13 -1.46
C PHE A 680 20.81 24.52 -2.07
N TYR A 681 22.00 25.02 -2.42
CA TYR A 681 22.14 26.35 -3.02
C TYR A 681 21.54 26.44 -4.43
N LYS A 682 21.72 25.43 -5.30
CA LYS A 682 21.24 25.44 -6.69
C LYS A 682 19.73 25.16 -6.82
N THR A 683 19.21 24.23 -6.02
CA THR A 683 17.84 23.72 -6.17
C THR A 683 16.97 24.00 -4.93
N GLY A 684 17.48 23.71 -3.73
CA GLY A 684 16.74 23.81 -2.47
C GLY A 684 16.25 25.23 -2.14
N LEU A 685 17.11 26.24 -2.29
CA LEU A 685 16.78 27.64 -2.00
C LEU A 685 15.63 28.19 -2.84
N ALA A 686 15.46 27.70 -4.07
CA ALA A 686 14.34 28.12 -4.91
C ALA A 686 12.99 27.56 -4.41
N PHE A 687 12.99 26.36 -3.82
CA PHE A 687 11.82 25.83 -3.11
C PHE A 687 11.59 26.57 -1.79
N GLU A 688 12.67 26.88 -1.06
CA GLU A 688 12.60 27.69 0.15
C GLU A 688 11.95 29.04 -0.13
N ALA A 689 12.42 29.76 -1.17
CA ALA A 689 11.85 31.04 -1.57
C ALA A 689 10.36 30.93 -1.92
N ALA A 690 9.95 29.89 -2.66
CA ALA A 690 8.56 29.67 -3.02
C ALA A 690 7.63 29.45 -1.80
N LEU A 691 8.16 28.88 -0.72
CA LEU A 691 7.40 28.63 0.51
C LEU A 691 7.45 29.81 1.48
N VAL A 692 8.62 30.45 1.62
CA VAL A 692 8.88 31.49 2.63
C VAL A 692 8.40 32.86 2.20
N MET A 693 8.50 33.24 0.92
CA MET A 693 8.00 34.54 0.45
C MET A 693 6.51 34.80 0.75
N PRO A 694 5.56 33.88 0.47
CA PRO A 694 4.17 34.09 0.86
C PRO A 694 3.99 34.08 2.39
N ALA A 695 4.82 33.34 3.13
CA ALA A 695 4.80 33.35 4.61
C ALA A 695 5.23 34.70 5.18
N ILE A 696 6.25 35.35 4.59
CA ILE A 696 6.69 36.71 4.97
C ILE A 696 5.56 37.71 4.72
N ILE A 697 4.93 37.66 3.53
CA ILE A 697 3.80 38.55 3.19
C ILE A 697 2.62 38.34 4.15
N ALA A 698 2.36 37.09 4.52
CA ALA A 698 1.33 36.72 5.49
C ALA A 698 1.71 37.01 6.96
N GLN A 699 2.92 37.53 7.22
CA GLN A 699 3.43 37.79 8.57
C GLN A 699 3.40 36.54 9.46
N ALA A 700 3.73 35.37 8.89
CA ALA A 700 3.86 34.13 9.63
C ALA A 700 4.95 34.22 10.71
N SER A 701 4.83 33.41 11.76
CA SER A 701 5.82 33.39 12.84
C SER A 701 7.20 32.93 12.36
N GLU A 702 8.25 33.36 13.05
CA GLU A 702 9.63 32.92 12.75
C GLU A 702 9.79 31.40 12.81
N ARG A 703 9.10 30.75 13.77
CA ARG A 703 9.06 29.29 13.92
C ARG A 703 8.46 28.61 12.70
N GLU A 704 7.37 29.14 12.15
CA GLU A 704 6.73 28.62 10.95
C GLU A 704 7.67 28.74 9.74
N ILE A 705 8.33 29.90 9.59
CA ILE A 705 9.32 30.12 8.54
C ILE A 705 10.51 29.15 8.69
N GLU A 706 11.01 28.92 9.90
CA GLU A 706 12.09 27.96 10.16
C GLU A 706 11.70 26.53 9.75
N MET A 707 10.48 26.07 10.09
CA MET A 707 10.02 24.73 9.69
C MET A 707 9.87 24.61 8.17
N LEU A 708 9.42 25.66 7.48
CA LEU A 708 9.39 25.70 6.01
C LEU A 708 10.78 25.61 5.39
N LYS A 709 11.79 26.24 6.00
CA LYS A 709 13.20 26.15 5.56
C LYS A 709 13.75 24.73 5.72
N VAL A 710 13.52 24.10 6.88
CA VAL A 710 13.94 22.71 7.12
C VAL A 710 13.24 21.76 6.13
N PHE A 711 11.94 21.95 5.90
CA PHE A 711 11.22 21.19 4.89
C PHE A 711 11.80 21.39 3.49
N ALA A 712 12.02 22.64 3.07
CA ALA A 712 12.54 22.97 1.75
C ALA A 712 13.94 22.39 1.51
N TYR A 713 14.81 22.42 2.53
CA TYR A 713 16.14 21.80 2.48
C TYR A 713 16.04 20.31 2.15
N HIS A 714 15.26 19.56 2.93
CA HIS A 714 15.16 18.11 2.73
C HIS A 714 14.36 17.74 1.47
N ALA A 715 13.25 18.42 1.19
CA ALA A 715 12.45 18.20 -0.01
C ALA A 715 13.24 18.53 -1.29
N GLY A 716 14.02 19.62 -1.28
CA GLY A 716 14.86 20.01 -2.40
C GLY A 716 15.95 18.99 -2.71
N ILE A 717 16.61 18.44 -1.68
CA ILE A 717 17.61 17.38 -1.86
C ILE A 717 16.95 16.08 -2.34
N ALA A 718 15.82 15.66 -1.75
CA ALA A 718 15.09 14.48 -2.22
C ALA A 718 14.64 14.62 -3.68
N PHE A 719 14.20 15.81 -4.09
CA PHE A 719 13.83 16.12 -5.48
C PHE A 719 15.02 15.98 -6.43
N GLN A 720 16.20 16.49 -6.04
CA GLN A 720 17.41 16.39 -6.85
C GLN A 720 17.91 14.95 -6.96
N ILE A 721 17.95 14.20 -5.85
CA ILE A 721 18.30 12.78 -5.88
C ILE A 721 17.38 12.02 -6.84
N LYS A 722 16.07 12.34 -6.85
CA LYS A 722 15.13 11.74 -7.80
C LYS A 722 15.42 12.15 -9.25
N ASP A 723 15.82 13.39 -9.52
CA ASP A 723 16.25 13.80 -10.86
C ASP A 723 17.50 13.03 -11.32
N ASP A 724 18.49 12.89 -10.44
CA ASP A 724 19.72 12.14 -10.74
C ASP A 724 19.42 10.64 -11.01
N LEU A 725 18.49 10.05 -10.24
CA LEU A 725 18.01 8.69 -10.49
C LEU A 725 17.28 8.57 -11.83
N LEU A 726 16.48 9.56 -12.22
CA LEU A 726 15.80 9.59 -13.52
C LEU A 726 16.77 9.83 -14.68
N ASP A 727 17.87 10.57 -14.50
CA ASP A 727 18.89 10.78 -15.54
C ASP A 727 19.66 9.50 -15.87
N VAL A 728 19.67 8.53 -14.94
CA VAL A 728 20.29 7.20 -15.14
C VAL A 728 19.29 6.15 -15.60
N ASP A 729 18.08 6.13 -15.01
CA ASP A 729 17.10 5.06 -15.22
C ASP A 729 15.94 5.42 -16.18
N GLY A 730 15.79 6.70 -16.53
CA GLY A 730 14.60 7.21 -17.22
C GLY A 730 14.60 7.03 -18.73
N ASP A 731 13.41 7.12 -19.33
CA ASP A 731 13.23 7.17 -20.78
C ASP A 731 13.42 8.62 -21.28
N ALA A 732 14.36 8.81 -22.22
CA ALA A 732 14.65 10.10 -22.82
C ALA A 732 13.42 10.76 -23.48
N ALA A 733 12.49 9.95 -24.01
CA ALA A 733 11.26 10.45 -24.61
C ALA A 733 10.29 11.05 -23.56
N LEU A 734 10.30 10.54 -22.32
CA LEU A 734 9.41 10.99 -21.24
C LEU A 734 9.96 12.21 -20.49
N LEU A 735 11.27 12.34 -20.39
CA LEU A 735 11.94 13.42 -19.64
C LEU A 735 12.01 14.75 -20.40
N GLY A 736 11.89 14.73 -21.73
CA GLY A 736 11.98 15.93 -22.57
C GLY A 736 13.37 16.59 -22.59
N LYS A 737 14.39 15.85 -22.12
CA LYS A 737 15.84 16.14 -22.20
C LYS A 737 16.60 14.83 -22.49
N PRO A 738 17.83 14.87 -23.04
CA PRO A 738 18.66 13.67 -23.18
C PRO A 738 18.97 13.02 -21.82
N VAL A 739 18.94 11.68 -21.77
CA VAL A 739 19.37 10.86 -20.62
C VAL A 739 20.89 10.74 -20.63
N GLY A 740 21.53 10.68 -19.46
CA GLY A 740 22.99 10.60 -19.34
C GLY A 740 23.72 11.91 -19.65
N GLN A 741 23.01 13.04 -19.60
CA GLN A 741 23.61 14.36 -19.81
C GLN A 741 24.63 14.67 -18.71
N ASP A 742 24.36 14.25 -17.47
CA ASP A 742 25.27 14.48 -16.35
C ASP A 742 26.58 13.72 -16.51
N ALA A 743 26.52 12.48 -16.99
CA ALA A 743 27.70 11.70 -17.35
C ALA A 743 28.48 12.34 -18.51
N GLY A 744 27.79 12.84 -19.53
CA GLY A 744 28.41 13.55 -20.65
C GLY A 744 29.09 14.86 -20.25
N ASN A 745 28.56 15.53 -19.22
CA ASN A 745 29.07 16.80 -18.70
C ASN A 745 30.10 16.64 -17.56
N ASN A 746 30.46 15.40 -17.17
CA ASN A 746 31.30 15.10 -16.01
C ASN A 746 30.78 15.74 -14.71
N THR A 747 29.47 15.78 -14.52
CA THR A 747 28.81 16.34 -13.34
C THR A 747 28.77 15.28 -12.23
N ALA A 748 29.21 15.63 -11.01
CA ALA A 748 29.04 14.76 -9.85
C ALA A 748 27.57 14.72 -9.41
N THR A 749 27.01 13.52 -9.29
CA THR A 749 25.60 13.29 -8.92
C THR A 749 25.49 12.45 -7.64
N PHE A 750 24.31 12.41 -7.04
CA PHE A 750 24.08 11.55 -5.88
C PHE A 750 24.27 10.08 -6.25
N VAL A 751 23.91 9.70 -7.48
CA VAL A 751 24.10 8.34 -8.00
C VAL A 751 25.58 8.03 -8.23
N SER A 752 26.38 8.97 -8.73
CA SER A 752 27.82 8.74 -8.94
C SER A 752 28.59 8.58 -7.62
N ILE A 753 28.15 9.26 -6.55
CA ILE A 753 28.80 9.21 -5.23
C ILE A 753 28.32 8.00 -4.41
N LEU A 754 27.01 7.75 -4.36
CA LEU A 754 26.40 6.77 -3.46
C LEU A 754 26.04 5.43 -4.13
N GLY A 755 26.12 5.37 -5.46
CA GLY A 755 25.46 4.34 -6.24
C GLY A 755 23.93 4.47 -6.20
N ARG A 756 23.25 3.70 -7.05
CA ARG A 756 21.79 3.74 -7.20
C ARG A 756 21.05 3.45 -5.89
N GLU A 757 21.42 2.37 -5.21
CA GLU A 757 20.79 1.95 -3.96
C GLU A 757 21.04 2.96 -2.82
N GLY A 758 22.26 3.47 -2.71
CA GLY A 758 22.61 4.50 -1.73
C GLY A 758 21.87 5.81 -1.96
N ALA A 759 21.72 6.23 -3.23
CA ALA A 759 20.93 7.39 -3.60
C ALA A 759 19.45 7.21 -3.25
N LYS A 760 18.83 6.07 -3.57
CA LYS A 760 17.44 5.77 -3.17
C LYS A 760 17.26 5.83 -1.65
N LYS A 761 18.19 5.27 -0.87
CA LYS A 761 18.16 5.35 0.59
C LYS A 761 18.24 6.81 1.07
N ALA A 762 19.20 7.58 0.56
CA ALA A 762 19.35 8.99 0.91
C ALA A 762 18.08 9.79 0.59
N MET A 763 17.44 9.54 -0.56
CA MET A 763 16.16 10.18 -0.92
C MET A 763 15.08 9.90 0.12
N TRP A 764 14.93 8.65 0.56
CA TRP A 764 13.93 8.27 1.57
C TRP A 764 14.27 8.80 2.97
N ASP A 765 15.55 8.91 3.32
CA ASP A 765 15.96 9.57 4.58
C ASP A 765 15.59 11.06 4.58
N HIS A 766 15.88 11.77 3.47
CA HIS A 766 15.45 13.16 3.30
C HIS A 766 13.91 13.29 3.27
N TYR A 767 13.20 12.34 2.65
CA TYR A 767 11.73 12.29 2.69
C TYR A 767 11.21 12.22 4.14
N CYS A 768 11.74 11.33 4.98
CA CYS A 768 11.34 11.24 6.38
C CYS A 768 11.63 12.52 7.17
N LEU A 769 12.81 13.13 6.96
CA LEU A 769 13.18 14.38 7.64
C LEU A 769 12.31 15.57 7.22
N ALA A 770 11.93 15.64 5.93
CA ALA A 770 10.97 16.62 5.44
C ALA A 770 9.60 16.45 6.11
N LEU A 771 9.10 15.21 6.23
CA LEU A 771 7.85 14.94 6.94
C LEU A 771 7.91 15.30 8.43
N GLU A 772 9.04 15.03 9.11
CA GLU A 772 9.23 15.45 10.50
C GLU A 772 9.14 16.97 10.67
N ALA A 773 9.68 17.74 9.73
CA ALA A 773 9.56 19.20 9.73
C ALA A 773 8.10 19.64 9.58
N LEU A 774 7.33 18.99 8.69
CA LEU A 774 5.90 19.27 8.52
C LEU A 774 5.08 18.99 9.78
N ARG A 775 5.35 17.89 10.51
CA ARG A 775 4.66 17.55 11.77
C ARG A 775 4.86 18.57 12.88
N ARG A 776 6.00 19.27 12.88
CA ARG A 776 6.33 20.29 13.90
C ARG A 776 5.67 21.65 13.64
N ARG A 777 5.02 21.82 12.47
CA ARG A 777 4.26 23.02 12.14
C ARG A 777 2.94 23.06 12.91
N GLU A 778 2.43 24.26 13.10
CA GLU A 778 1.14 24.48 13.77
C GLU A 778 -0.04 24.32 12.79
N ARG A 779 0.22 24.47 11.49
CA ARG A 779 -0.78 24.36 10.42
C ARG A 779 -0.74 22.98 9.77
N PRO A 780 -1.91 22.41 9.37
CA PRO A 780 -1.96 21.20 8.56
C PRO A 780 -1.08 21.34 7.30
N ALA A 781 -0.43 20.26 6.90
CA ALA A 781 0.52 20.28 5.79
C ALA A 781 0.17 19.25 4.69
N ALA A 782 -1.11 18.95 4.51
CA ALA A 782 -1.58 17.89 3.60
C ALA A 782 -1.08 18.11 2.17
N PHE A 783 -1.15 19.35 1.67
CA PHE A 783 -0.64 19.67 0.33
C PHE A 783 0.87 19.47 0.23
N LEU A 784 1.66 19.93 1.21
CA LEU A 784 3.12 19.77 1.19
C LEU A 784 3.56 18.31 1.30
N LYS A 785 2.82 17.49 2.07
CA LYS A 785 3.00 16.02 2.08
C LYS A 785 2.79 15.45 0.67
N GLN A 786 1.71 15.85 -0.01
CA GLN A 786 1.43 15.39 -1.38
C GLN A 786 2.46 15.90 -2.41
N VAL A 787 2.96 17.13 -2.26
CA VAL A 787 4.07 17.64 -3.08
C VAL A 787 5.28 16.73 -2.92
N LEU A 788 5.66 16.40 -1.69
CA LEU A 788 6.80 15.54 -1.42
C LEU A 788 6.59 14.13 -1.99
N GLU A 789 5.40 13.54 -1.81
CA GLU A 789 5.02 12.25 -2.43
C GLU A 789 5.13 12.32 -3.97
N TYR A 790 4.66 13.40 -4.59
CA TYR A 790 4.78 13.63 -6.02
C TYR A 790 6.25 13.75 -6.45
N MET A 791 7.08 14.48 -5.70
CA MET A 791 8.49 14.70 -6.02
C MET A 791 9.29 13.40 -6.08
N ILE A 792 9.08 12.48 -5.14
CA ILE A 792 9.84 11.21 -5.06
C ILE A 792 9.27 10.12 -5.97
N ASN A 793 7.96 10.16 -6.27
CA ASN A 793 7.30 9.14 -7.08
C ASN A 793 7.14 9.52 -8.57
N ARG A 794 7.59 10.71 -9.00
CA ARG A 794 7.46 11.12 -10.40
C ARG A 794 8.26 10.23 -11.34
N ASP A 795 7.70 10.04 -12.53
CA ASP A 795 8.32 9.32 -13.64
C ASP A 795 8.86 10.26 -14.73
N ARG A 796 8.71 11.58 -14.52
CA ARG A 796 9.17 12.65 -15.43
C ARG A 796 9.48 13.96 -14.73
#